data_AF-A0A6H0V654-F1
#
_entry.id   AF-A0A6H0V654-F1
#
_cell.length_a   1.000
_cell.length_b   1.000
_cell.length_c   1.000
_cell.angle_alpha   90.00
_cell.angle_beta   90.00
_cell.angle_gamma   90.00
#
_symmetry.space_group_name_H-M   'P 1'
#
loop_
_entity.id
_entity.type
_entity.pdbx_description
1 polymer ?
#
loop_
_entity_poly.entity_id
_entity_poly.type
_entity_poly.pdbx_seq_one_letter_code
_entity_poly.pdbx_strand_id
1 'polypeptide(L)'
;MQRSQNFNYFTDDKDPKKQRSELFKKIWKWTKIVFYVFLFGITLTGCVQSFVIKSSNYVGNGLEFYLNKKEIAPKVNTFKNTTKTETTKAGTENIKYTYDLLSIEKEKNVYVNDKNVLAKLQEQTTQNNGTYGEYGSYSSAIQIIDAKNVHENQNSKPIFEKNGKYLFTNSTVKNYSYVNDINDDTLIKTFIFVSGKQENLELKKDDKGALITNENGEYVVTKLPTLGTIANYLNSEEAPSTSLANKKYARDILQAFYDYTFGKDSAFVKSFDFVVDAQGNKTDFSKWLDAKVNKLNTAINGEDEATKNTATLSVKEKVAIDKYLNLLNQMLLTVGWIQASGDSYVANVDQESHIINAHNDIGLALKGDYESKPITTWSEAWGYGPFYGLLVYPLAVLTQALRQGITDLNGWGSILTIIIVVIVTRLLTIGFTWKQSVSQSIQEDMKIKKAAIEAKYKGFEDNKAMKMRKNQELQQLNKKFNINPLDVIGATFITMPIFIAMWRVIQALPEIKSTWWLGINFATTSYTKVFEGAWQYILLIIIAVAIQLLSQLLPQLLVRKKMKLRASIAEREALKKSERTQRMMMIVFTIITVIFTAGVQVYWTFTGLWSLFQTLLIHRLKKTQWFKDKYSKKSLLNK
;
A
#
# COMPACT_ATOMS: atom_id res chain seq x y z
N MET A 1 -45.25 -70.80 -13.04
CA MET A 1 -46.13 -69.74 -12.50
C MET A 1 -45.37 -68.42 -12.48
N GLN A 2 -45.72 -67.46 -13.34
CA GLN A 2 -45.18 -66.11 -13.29
C GLN A 2 -45.80 -65.37 -12.10
N ARG A 3 -44.95 -64.87 -11.19
CA ARG A 3 -45.37 -64.14 -10.00
C ARG A 3 -45.86 -62.75 -10.41
N SER A 4 -47.11 -62.43 -10.07
CA SER A 4 -47.75 -61.13 -10.37
C SER A 4 -46.99 -59.97 -9.72
N GLN A 5 -46.80 -58.87 -10.46
CA GLN A 5 -46.14 -57.63 -10.00
C GLN A 5 -46.84 -56.96 -8.82
N ASN A 6 -48.08 -57.35 -8.51
CA ASN A 6 -48.87 -56.79 -7.42
C ASN A 6 -48.41 -57.24 -6.02
N PHE A 7 -47.48 -58.19 -5.91
CA PHE A 7 -46.92 -58.65 -4.62
C PHE A 7 -45.59 -57.97 -4.23
N ASN A 8 -45.05 -57.09 -5.06
CA ASN A 8 -43.78 -56.39 -4.78
C ASN A 8 -43.90 -55.27 -3.73
N TYR A 9 -45.13 -54.87 -3.36
CA TYR A 9 -45.37 -53.85 -2.33
C TYR A 9 -44.85 -54.25 -0.94
N PHE A 10 -44.83 -55.55 -0.62
CA PHE A 10 -44.45 -56.07 0.70
C PHE A 10 -43.01 -56.62 0.81
N THR A 11 -42.22 -56.55 -0.27
CA THR A 11 -40.84 -57.09 -0.31
C THR A 11 -39.76 -56.05 -0.63
N ASP A 12 -40.17 -54.81 -0.83
CA ASP A 12 -39.33 -53.70 -1.30
C ASP A 12 -38.23 -53.28 -0.30
N ASP A 13 -38.34 -53.68 0.97
CA ASP A 13 -37.40 -53.32 2.05
C ASP A 13 -36.09 -54.16 2.02
N LYS A 14 -36.04 -55.23 1.21
CA LYS A 14 -34.91 -56.16 1.11
C LYS A 14 -34.21 -56.18 -0.25
N ASP A 15 -34.52 -55.26 -1.18
CA ASP A 15 -33.80 -55.17 -2.46
C ASP A 15 -32.38 -54.61 -2.25
N PRO A 16 -31.31 -55.39 -2.49
CA PRO A 16 -29.92 -54.96 -2.29
C PRO A 16 -29.55 -53.75 -3.15
N LYS A 17 -30.18 -53.56 -4.33
CA LYS A 17 -29.94 -52.40 -5.19
C LYS A 17 -30.55 -51.13 -4.61
N LYS A 18 -31.78 -51.22 -4.07
CA LYS A 18 -32.46 -50.11 -3.39
C LYS A 18 -31.74 -49.72 -2.09
N GLN A 19 -31.31 -50.70 -1.30
CA GLN A 19 -30.49 -50.47 -0.10
C GLN A 19 -29.13 -49.84 -0.44
N ARG A 20 -28.41 -50.32 -1.47
CA ARG A 20 -27.16 -49.68 -1.94
C ARG A 20 -27.39 -48.26 -2.44
N SER A 21 -28.49 -48.00 -3.15
CA SER A 21 -28.87 -46.65 -3.60
C SER A 21 -29.17 -45.72 -2.42
N GLU A 22 -29.91 -46.18 -1.40
CA GLU A 22 -30.19 -45.40 -0.20
C GLU A 22 -28.94 -45.17 0.66
N LEU A 23 -28.09 -46.19 0.83
CA LEU A 23 -26.76 -46.04 1.44
C LEU A 23 -25.91 -45.04 0.68
N PHE A 24 -25.85 -45.12 -0.65
CA PHE A 24 -25.10 -44.17 -1.48
C PHE A 24 -25.65 -42.74 -1.35
N LYS A 25 -26.97 -42.55 -1.35
CA LYS A 25 -27.59 -41.23 -1.10
C LYS A 25 -27.24 -40.71 0.29
N LYS A 26 -27.24 -41.57 1.30
CA LYS A 26 -26.91 -41.21 2.69
C LYS A 26 -25.42 -40.87 2.85
N ILE A 27 -24.53 -41.67 2.25
CA ILE A 27 -23.08 -41.40 2.18
C ILE A 27 -22.85 -40.09 1.45
N TRP A 28 -23.37 -39.92 0.23
CA TRP A 28 -23.24 -38.69 -0.55
C TRP A 28 -23.77 -37.45 0.16
N LYS A 29 -24.89 -37.59 0.91
CA LYS A 29 -25.42 -36.53 1.76
C LYS A 29 -24.43 -36.17 2.88
N TRP A 30 -23.88 -37.15 3.58
CA TRP A 30 -22.88 -36.92 4.63
C TRP A 30 -21.57 -36.35 4.07
N THR A 31 -21.07 -36.87 2.95
CA THR A 31 -19.89 -36.33 2.25
C THR A 31 -20.10 -34.86 1.88
N LYS A 32 -21.28 -34.50 1.35
CA LYS A 32 -21.62 -33.10 1.08
C LYS A 32 -21.62 -32.25 2.35
N ILE A 33 -22.22 -32.74 3.44
CA ILE A 33 -22.27 -32.01 4.71
C ILE A 33 -20.85 -31.78 5.24
N VAL A 34 -20.03 -32.84 5.30
CA VAL A 34 -18.63 -32.75 5.75
C VAL A 34 -17.84 -31.78 4.87
N PHE A 35 -18.00 -31.86 3.55
CA PHE A 35 -17.38 -30.93 2.61
C PHE A 35 -17.80 -29.47 2.84
N TYR A 36 -19.09 -29.20 3.05
CA TYR A 36 -19.56 -27.85 3.35
C TYR A 36 -19.08 -27.33 4.70
N VAL A 37 -19.05 -28.17 5.74
CA VAL A 37 -18.54 -27.80 7.06
C VAL A 37 -17.04 -27.52 7.00
N PHE A 38 -16.28 -28.33 6.26
CA PHE A 38 -14.86 -28.12 6.05
C PHE A 38 -14.59 -26.82 5.27
N LEU A 39 -15.29 -26.60 4.16
CA LEU A 39 -15.19 -25.36 3.37
C LEU A 39 -15.57 -24.13 4.21
N PHE A 40 -16.61 -24.25 5.04
CA PHE A 40 -16.99 -23.22 6.00
C PHE A 40 -15.87 -22.93 7.00
N GLY A 41 -15.25 -23.95 7.60
CA GLY A 41 -14.16 -23.79 8.55
C GLY A 41 -12.95 -23.07 7.92
N ILE A 42 -12.57 -23.47 6.71
CA ILE A 42 -11.49 -22.82 5.94
C ILE A 42 -11.82 -21.37 5.64
N THR A 43 -13.03 -21.10 5.16
CA THR A 43 -13.42 -19.74 4.79
C THR A 43 -13.49 -18.84 6.02
N LEU A 44 -14.07 -19.29 7.14
CA LEU A 44 -14.18 -18.48 8.35
C LEU A 44 -12.80 -18.12 8.92
N THR A 45 -11.93 -19.13 9.09
CA THR A 45 -10.55 -18.93 9.59
C THR A 45 -9.73 -18.04 8.67
N GLY A 46 -9.80 -18.31 7.36
CA GLY A 46 -9.13 -17.51 6.33
C GLY A 46 -9.59 -16.06 6.27
N CYS A 47 -10.90 -15.83 6.43
CA CYS A 47 -11.47 -14.49 6.47
C CYS A 47 -10.95 -13.70 7.67
N VAL A 48 -10.93 -14.30 8.87
CA VAL A 48 -10.38 -13.65 10.09
C VAL A 48 -8.89 -13.39 9.96
N GLN A 49 -8.12 -14.37 9.49
CA GLN A 49 -6.68 -14.22 9.26
C GLN A 49 -6.39 -13.12 8.23
N SER A 50 -7.25 -13.01 7.21
CA SER A 50 -7.24 -11.91 6.26
C SER A 50 -7.59 -10.56 6.87
N PHE A 51 -7.83 -10.38 8.16
CA PHE A 51 -7.84 -9.04 8.78
C PHE A 51 -6.58 -8.78 9.62
N VAL A 52 -5.86 -9.82 10.01
CA VAL A 52 -4.66 -9.73 10.87
C VAL A 52 -3.38 -9.58 10.05
N ILE A 53 -3.34 -10.11 8.83
CA ILE A 53 -2.16 -9.99 7.96
C ILE A 53 -1.94 -8.53 7.57
N LYS A 54 -0.80 -7.98 7.99
CA LYS A 54 -0.38 -6.61 7.68
C LYS A 54 -0.14 -6.46 6.17
N SER A 55 -0.72 -5.43 5.58
CA SER A 55 -0.51 -5.03 4.18
C SER A 55 0.07 -3.62 4.11
N SER A 56 0.82 -3.35 3.05
CA SER A 56 1.34 -2.02 2.73
C SER A 56 0.77 -1.53 1.41
N ASN A 57 0.62 -0.21 1.29
CA ASN A 57 0.27 0.43 0.04
C ASN A 57 1.46 0.50 -0.93
N TYR A 58 2.68 0.27 -0.45
CA TYR A 58 3.91 0.32 -1.25
C TYR A 58 4.31 -1.06 -1.77
N VAL A 59 4.92 -1.08 -2.96
CA VAL A 59 5.55 -2.26 -3.55
C VAL A 59 6.78 -2.67 -2.75
N GLY A 60 7.08 -3.97 -2.69
CA GLY A 60 8.24 -4.52 -1.98
C GLY A 60 8.12 -4.45 -0.46
N ASN A 61 6.88 -4.31 0.03
CA ASN A 61 6.56 -4.09 1.45
C ASN A 61 5.30 -4.86 1.85
N GLY A 62 5.42 -5.68 2.90
CA GLY A 62 4.35 -6.56 3.38
C GLY A 62 4.14 -7.79 2.48
N LEU A 63 2.96 -8.40 2.59
CA LEU A 63 2.58 -9.57 1.79
C LEU A 63 2.37 -9.20 0.33
N GLU A 64 3.07 -9.88 -0.57
CA GLU A 64 2.91 -9.71 -2.01
C GLU A 64 2.92 -11.02 -2.77
N PHE A 65 2.26 -11.07 -3.93
CA PHE A 65 2.26 -12.24 -4.81
C PHE A 65 3.06 -11.95 -6.09
N TYR A 66 3.86 -12.94 -6.49
CA TYR A 66 4.70 -12.92 -7.68
C TYR A 66 4.57 -14.24 -8.43
N LEU A 67 4.74 -14.24 -9.76
CA LEU A 67 4.74 -15.49 -10.54
C LEU A 67 6.01 -16.31 -10.32
N ASN A 68 7.13 -15.64 -10.02
CA ASN A 68 8.40 -16.30 -9.74
C ASN A 68 9.32 -15.38 -8.92
N LYS A 69 10.38 -15.95 -8.32
CA LYS A 69 11.33 -15.23 -7.47
C LYS A 69 12.12 -14.13 -8.21
N LYS A 70 12.29 -14.25 -9.53
CA LYS A 70 13.04 -13.27 -10.32
C LYS A 70 12.27 -11.97 -10.54
N GLU A 71 10.96 -11.99 -10.33
CA GLU A 71 10.06 -10.83 -10.47
C GLU A 71 9.84 -10.07 -9.17
N ILE A 72 10.43 -10.52 -8.04
CA ILE A 72 10.28 -9.85 -6.75
C ILE A 72 10.83 -8.43 -6.88
N ALA A 73 9.97 -7.43 -6.70
CA ALA A 73 10.33 -6.02 -6.80
C ALA A 73 10.75 -5.47 -5.43
N PRO A 74 11.78 -4.60 -5.36
CA PRO A 74 12.19 -3.97 -4.12
C PRO A 74 11.26 -2.79 -3.76
N LYS A 75 11.31 -2.36 -2.50
CA LYS A 75 10.73 -1.09 -2.08
C LYS A 75 11.57 0.06 -2.65
N VAL A 76 10.94 0.93 -3.44
CA VAL A 76 11.57 2.13 -3.99
C VAL A 76 11.07 3.37 -3.26
N ASN A 77 11.99 4.19 -2.74
CA ASN A 77 11.72 5.50 -2.18
C ASN A 77 11.95 6.55 -3.27
N THR A 78 10.90 7.25 -3.65
CA THR A 78 11.00 8.29 -4.68
C THR A 78 11.27 9.64 -4.05
N PHE A 79 12.30 10.33 -4.52
CA PHE A 79 12.63 11.70 -4.14
C PHE A 79 12.40 12.63 -5.32
N LYS A 80 11.57 13.64 -5.11
CA LYS A 80 11.33 14.73 -6.05
C LYS A 80 12.33 15.84 -5.79
N ASN A 81 13.09 16.21 -6.81
CA ASN A 81 13.86 17.43 -6.78
C ASN A 81 12.94 18.65 -6.90
N THR A 82 13.06 19.59 -5.99
CA THR A 82 12.44 20.91 -6.07
C THR A 82 13.47 22.01 -5.86
N THR A 83 13.64 22.85 -6.87
CA THR A 83 14.43 24.08 -6.75
C THR A 83 13.66 25.12 -5.93
N LYS A 84 14.25 25.59 -4.83
CA LYS A 84 13.71 26.63 -3.95
C LYS A 84 14.57 27.88 -4.02
N THR A 85 13.93 29.05 -4.02
CA THR A 85 14.62 30.34 -3.89
C THR A 85 14.20 30.99 -2.59
N GLU A 86 15.16 31.37 -1.76
CA GLU A 86 14.96 32.02 -0.48
C GLU A 86 15.69 33.36 -0.43
N THR A 87 15.16 34.29 0.36
CA THR A 87 15.79 35.56 0.69
C THR A 87 15.92 35.64 2.20
N THR A 88 17.14 35.75 2.71
CA THR A 88 17.42 35.89 4.13
C THR A 88 17.93 37.30 4.41
N LYS A 89 17.33 37.98 5.40
CA LYS A 89 17.82 39.28 5.88
C LYS A 89 18.97 39.04 6.84
N ALA A 90 20.15 39.58 6.52
CA ALA A 90 21.35 39.41 7.33
C ALA A 90 21.94 40.77 7.71
N GLY A 91 21.26 41.51 8.58
CA GLY A 91 21.58 42.91 8.91
C GLY A 91 20.82 43.87 8.02
N THR A 92 21.55 44.73 7.31
CA THR A 92 21.01 45.68 6.33
C THR A 92 20.86 45.06 4.94
N GLU A 93 21.54 43.95 4.65
CA GLU A 93 21.51 43.28 3.35
C GLU A 93 20.44 42.16 3.28
N ASN A 94 19.83 42.02 2.10
CA ASN A 94 18.98 40.90 1.74
C ASN A 94 19.75 39.96 0.82
N ILE A 95 20.06 38.76 1.30
CA ILE A 95 20.80 37.76 0.53
C ILE A 95 19.80 36.79 -0.07
N LYS A 96 19.73 36.78 -1.41
CA LYS A 96 18.89 35.85 -2.18
C LYS A 96 19.75 34.70 -2.69
N TYR A 97 19.31 33.47 -2.46
CA TYR A 97 19.98 32.26 -2.93
C TYR A 97 18.96 31.20 -3.32
N THR A 98 19.38 30.29 -4.19
CA THR A 98 18.57 29.20 -4.72
C THR A 98 19.25 27.88 -4.38
N TYR A 99 18.49 26.83 -4.07
CA TYR A 99 19.02 25.50 -3.80
C TYR A 99 18.04 24.42 -4.24
N ASP A 100 18.59 23.25 -4.56
CA ASP A 100 17.81 22.09 -4.94
C ASP A 100 17.58 21.20 -3.72
N LEU A 101 16.33 20.88 -3.44
CA LEU A 101 15.93 20.05 -2.31
C LEU A 101 15.30 18.74 -2.81
N LEU A 102 15.91 17.63 -2.44
CA LEU A 102 15.32 16.31 -2.59
C LEU A 102 14.32 16.06 -1.46
N SER A 103 13.05 15.89 -1.80
CA SER A 103 11.97 15.63 -0.86
C SER A 103 11.26 14.33 -1.21
N ILE A 104 10.87 13.54 -0.21
CA ILE A 104 10.20 12.26 -0.44
C ILE A 104 8.80 12.47 -1.06
N GLU A 105 8.56 11.81 -2.19
CA GLU A 105 7.26 11.80 -2.88
C GLU A 105 6.45 10.59 -2.39
N LYS A 106 5.66 10.79 -1.33
CA LYS A 106 4.92 9.71 -0.65
C LYS A 106 3.84 9.08 -1.53
N GLU A 107 3.34 9.78 -2.54
CA GLU A 107 2.27 9.24 -3.37
C GLU A 107 2.80 8.27 -4.44
N LYS A 108 4.07 8.45 -4.85
CA LYS A 108 4.65 7.68 -5.95
C LYS A 108 5.12 6.31 -5.49
N ASN A 109 4.32 5.31 -5.85
CA ASN A 109 4.60 3.90 -5.64
C ASN A 109 5.15 3.27 -6.93
N VAL A 110 6.45 2.97 -6.97
CA VAL A 110 7.12 2.44 -8.16
C VAL A 110 7.14 0.92 -8.13
N TYR A 111 6.70 0.30 -9.21
CA TYR A 111 6.87 -1.13 -9.45
C TYR A 111 8.01 -1.35 -10.44
N VAL A 112 9.09 -1.98 -9.98
CA VAL A 112 10.22 -2.36 -10.83
C VAL A 112 9.92 -3.70 -11.47
N ASN A 113 9.56 -3.69 -12.76
CA ASN A 113 9.20 -4.88 -13.53
C ASN A 113 10.17 -5.18 -14.68
N ASP A 114 11.15 -4.30 -14.91
CA ASP A 114 12.20 -4.52 -15.89
C ASP A 114 13.09 -5.68 -15.44
N LYS A 115 13.08 -6.75 -16.23
CA LYS A 115 13.83 -7.98 -15.95
C LYS A 115 15.34 -7.75 -15.88
N ASN A 116 15.88 -6.81 -16.66
CA ASN A 116 17.31 -6.49 -16.65
C ASN A 116 17.69 -5.76 -15.37
N VAL A 117 16.86 -4.81 -14.93
CA VAL A 117 17.06 -4.12 -13.66
C VAL A 117 17.01 -5.12 -12.51
N LEU A 118 15.95 -5.94 -12.45
CA LEU A 118 15.79 -6.96 -11.40
C LEU A 118 16.96 -7.97 -11.36
N ALA A 119 17.46 -8.39 -12.52
CA ALA A 119 18.62 -9.27 -12.61
C ALA A 119 19.88 -8.61 -12.04
N LYS A 120 20.14 -7.33 -12.37
CA LYS A 120 21.27 -6.57 -11.79
C LYS A 120 21.14 -6.37 -10.29
N LEU A 121 19.93 -6.14 -9.76
CA LEU A 121 19.71 -6.04 -8.31
C LEU A 121 19.99 -7.37 -7.60
N GLN A 122 19.61 -8.49 -8.21
CA GLN A 122 19.90 -9.83 -7.70
C GLN A 122 21.41 -10.10 -7.70
N GLU A 123 22.10 -9.73 -8.78
CA GLU A 123 23.55 -9.85 -8.90
C GLU A 123 24.26 -9.01 -7.83
N GLN A 124 23.91 -7.72 -7.72
CA GLN A 124 24.45 -6.80 -6.71
C GLN A 124 24.23 -7.34 -5.28
N THR A 125 23.06 -7.91 -5.00
CA THR A 125 22.78 -8.52 -3.70
C THR A 125 23.69 -9.72 -3.41
N THR A 126 23.88 -10.57 -4.40
CA THR A 126 24.68 -11.80 -4.28
C THR A 126 26.16 -11.47 -4.09
N GLN A 127 26.71 -10.52 -4.88
CA GLN A 127 28.07 -10.01 -4.74
C GLN A 127 28.34 -9.40 -3.36
N ASN A 128 27.29 -8.89 -2.73
CA ASN A 128 27.30 -8.27 -1.41
C ASN A 128 27.00 -9.26 -0.26
N ASN A 129 27.08 -10.58 -0.52
CA ASN A 129 26.82 -11.66 0.45
C ASN A 129 25.42 -11.62 1.08
N GLY A 130 24.41 -11.23 0.30
CA GLY A 130 23.00 -11.26 0.72
C GLY A 130 22.14 -12.19 -0.13
N THR A 131 20.88 -12.35 0.27
CA THR A 131 19.84 -13.10 -0.44
C THR A 131 18.80 -12.12 -1.00
N TYR A 132 18.57 -12.15 -2.31
CA TYR A 132 17.55 -11.30 -2.93
C TYR A 132 16.14 -11.88 -2.72
N GLY A 133 15.19 -11.03 -2.30
CA GLY A 133 13.78 -11.42 -2.14
C GLY A 133 13.52 -12.41 -1.00
N GLU A 134 14.38 -12.41 0.03
CA GLU A 134 14.21 -13.27 1.20
C GLU A 134 12.93 -12.91 1.97
N TYR A 135 12.19 -13.93 2.39
CA TYR A 135 10.97 -13.74 3.17
C TYR A 135 11.29 -13.16 4.54
N GLY A 136 10.60 -12.08 4.93
CA GLY A 136 10.87 -11.39 6.19
C GLY A 136 12.02 -10.38 6.11
N SER A 137 12.58 -10.12 4.92
CA SER A 137 13.62 -9.11 4.74
C SER A 137 13.05 -7.72 4.41
N TYR A 138 13.83 -6.68 4.66
CA TYR A 138 13.55 -5.33 4.19
C TYR A 138 14.37 -5.04 2.94
N SER A 139 13.83 -4.25 2.02
CA SER A 139 14.55 -3.69 0.89
C SER A 139 14.44 -2.17 0.90
N SER A 140 15.43 -1.50 0.30
CA SER A 140 15.44 -0.06 0.11
C SER A 140 16.17 0.24 -1.19
N ALA A 141 15.47 0.88 -2.12
CA ALA A 141 16.01 1.48 -3.33
C ALA A 141 15.66 2.97 -3.37
N ILE A 142 16.46 3.76 -4.08
CA ILE A 142 16.23 5.20 -4.23
C ILE A 142 15.93 5.53 -5.69
N GLN A 143 14.85 6.26 -5.95
CA GLN A 143 14.59 6.92 -7.22
C GLN A 143 14.68 8.42 -7.02
N ILE A 144 15.31 9.14 -7.94
CA ILE A 144 15.32 10.61 -7.97
C ILE A 144 14.63 11.05 -9.26
N ILE A 145 13.66 11.95 -9.15
CA ILE A 145 12.91 12.50 -10.28
C ILE A 145 12.91 14.03 -10.24
N ASP A 146 12.83 14.66 -11.41
CA ASP A 146 12.68 16.11 -11.53
C ASP A 146 11.20 16.54 -11.32
N ALA A 147 10.98 17.70 -10.70
CA ALA A 147 9.66 18.24 -10.37
C ALA A 147 8.72 18.39 -11.56
N LYS A 148 9.27 18.58 -12.78
CA LYS A 148 8.46 18.76 -13.99
C LYS A 148 7.81 17.46 -14.49
N ASN A 149 8.25 16.29 -14.02
CA ASN A 149 7.90 14.99 -14.62
C ASN A 149 7.25 14.00 -13.62
N VAL A 150 6.58 14.49 -12.56
CA VAL A 150 6.09 13.66 -11.46
C VAL A 150 5.02 12.65 -11.90
N HIS A 151 4.16 13.02 -12.86
CA HIS A 151 3.01 12.22 -13.28
C HIS A 151 3.17 11.51 -14.64
N GLU A 152 4.22 11.81 -15.41
CA GLU A 152 4.33 11.37 -16.82
C GLU A 152 5.44 10.34 -17.11
N ASN A 153 6.28 9.98 -16.14
CA ASN A 153 7.52 9.31 -16.52
C ASN A 153 7.42 7.78 -16.51
N GLN A 154 6.99 7.22 -17.65
CA GLN A 154 7.29 5.82 -18.03
C GLN A 154 8.77 5.62 -18.41
N ASN A 155 9.52 6.72 -18.62
CA ASN A 155 10.90 6.72 -19.10
C ASN A 155 11.94 7.15 -18.05
N SER A 156 11.54 7.46 -16.81
CA SER A 156 12.52 7.68 -15.73
C SER A 156 13.09 6.35 -15.26
N LYS A 157 14.42 6.26 -15.12
CA LYS A 157 15.06 5.08 -14.51
C LYS A 157 14.35 4.72 -13.20
N PRO A 158 13.99 3.45 -12.99
CA PRO A 158 13.19 3.05 -11.83
C PRO A 158 13.95 3.22 -10.51
N ILE A 159 15.28 3.19 -10.57
CA ILE A 159 16.21 3.35 -9.45
C ILE A 159 17.39 4.19 -9.93
N PHE A 160 17.94 5.02 -9.05
CA PHE A 160 19.17 5.77 -9.28
C PHE A 160 20.32 4.81 -9.61
N GLU A 161 20.98 5.06 -10.73
CA GLU A 161 22.05 4.21 -11.27
C GLU A 161 23.27 5.06 -11.58
N LYS A 162 24.44 4.63 -11.11
CA LYS A 162 25.73 5.21 -11.44
C LYS A 162 26.76 4.09 -11.61
N ASN A 163 27.61 4.19 -12.64
CA ASN A 163 28.65 3.21 -12.95
C ASN A 163 28.13 1.75 -13.02
N GLY A 164 26.91 1.56 -13.54
CA GLY A 164 26.26 0.24 -13.68
C GLY A 164 25.71 -0.37 -12.40
N LYS A 165 25.82 0.31 -11.25
CA LYS A 165 25.27 -0.10 -9.95
C LYS A 165 24.04 0.73 -9.60
N TYR A 166 23.12 0.13 -8.85
CA TYR A 166 21.91 0.81 -8.39
C TYR A 166 22.02 1.18 -6.90
N LEU A 167 21.53 2.36 -6.54
CA LEU A 167 21.41 2.76 -5.13
C LEU A 167 20.29 1.97 -4.46
N PHE A 168 20.65 0.75 -4.07
CA PHE A 168 19.78 -0.29 -3.58
C PHE A 168 20.54 -1.24 -2.64
N THR A 169 19.87 -1.64 -1.56
CA THR A 169 20.29 -2.78 -0.74
C THR A 169 19.10 -3.44 -0.05
N ASN A 170 19.35 -4.55 0.63
CA ASN A 170 18.37 -5.23 1.47
C ASN A 170 18.98 -5.63 2.82
N SER A 171 18.14 -6.01 3.79
CA SER A 171 18.56 -6.27 5.16
C SER A 171 19.32 -7.59 5.37
N THR A 172 19.50 -8.40 4.33
CA THR A 172 20.22 -9.69 4.39
C THR A 172 21.69 -9.53 4.01
N VAL A 173 22.01 -8.41 3.35
CA VAL A 173 23.33 -8.08 2.85
C VAL A 173 24.32 -7.88 4.01
N LYS A 174 25.55 -8.37 3.83
CA LYS A 174 26.66 -8.25 4.81
C LYS A 174 27.79 -7.34 4.35
N ASN A 175 27.88 -7.10 3.04
CA ASN A 175 28.85 -6.18 2.42
C ASN A 175 28.13 -5.18 1.54
N TYR A 176 28.61 -3.94 1.43
CA TYR A 176 28.00 -2.99 0.49
C TYR A 176 29.07 -2.35 -0.36
N SER A 177 28.93 -2.53 -1.67
CA SER A 177 29.75 -1.87 -2.68
C SER A 177 29.16 -0.50 -3.02
N TYR A 178 29.92 0.57 -2.77
CA TYR A 178 29.47 1.93 -3.08
C TYR A 178 29.08 2.10 -4.56
N VAL A 179 28.00 2.86 -4.77
CA VAL A 179 27.46 3.28 -6.06
C VAL A 179 28.06 4.62 -6.46
N ASN A 180 28.19 5.55 -5.50
CA ASN A 180 28.92 6.78 -5.72
C ASN A 180 30.41 6.59 -5.46
N ASP A 181 31.23 7.25 -6.27
CA ASP A 181 32.68 7.29 -6.09
C ASP A 181 33.01 7.95 -4.76
N ILE A 182 33.91 7.35 -3.97
CA ILE A 182 34.32 7.92 -2.69
C ILE A 182 35.10 9.21 -2.99
N ASN A 183 34.50 10.36 -2.66
CA ASN A 183 35.17 11.64 -2.74
C ASN A 183 35.69 12.01 -1.34
N ASP A 184 37.01 12.12 -1.20
CA ASP A 184 37.65 12.47 0.07
C ASP A 184 37.37 13.90 0.52
N ASP A 185 36.87 14.74 -0.38
CA ASP A 185 36.71 16.17 -0.12
C ASP A 185 35.30 16.57 0.36
N THR A 186 34.33 15.66 0.32
CA THR A 186 32.93 16.02 0.65
C THR A 186 32.71 16.08 2.16
N LEU A 187 32.90 17.26 2.75
CA LEU A 187 32.71 17.50 4.18
C LEU A 187 31.31 17.13 4.71
N ILE A 188 31.26 16.63 5.93
CA ILE A 188 30.08 16.42 6.77
C ILE A 188 30.30 17.15 8.09
N LYS A 189 29.23 17.77 8.58
CA LYS A 189 29.07 18.41 9.90
C LYS A 189 30.15 18.07 10.94
N THR A 190 30.87 19.09 11.38
CA THR A 190 31.35 19.29 12.77
C THR A 190 31.05 20.71 13.20
N PHE A 191 30.87 20.87 14.50
CA PHE A 191 30.58 22.14 15.14
C PHE A 191 31.84 23.00 15.19
N ILE A 192 31.74 24.25 14.73
CA ILE A 192 32.70 25.28 15.11
C ILE A 192 32.25 25.75 16.50
N PHE A 193 32.91 25.27 17.57
CA PHE A 193 32.61 25.70 18.93
C PHE A 193 33.46 26.93 19.28
N VAL A 194 32.77 27.97 19.73
CA VAL A 194 33.34 29.09 20.50
C VAL A 194 33.15 28.69 21.97
N SER A 195 34.22 28.61 22.74
CA SER A 195 34.10 28.31 24.17
C SER A 195 33.52 29.52 24.90
N GLY A 196 32.51 29.26 25.74
CA GLY A 196 31.83 30.24 26.59
C GLY A 196 30.32 30.10 26.56
N LYS A 197 29.74 29.49 27.60
CA LYS A 197 28.30 29.30 27.86
C LYS A 197 27.40 30.45 27.36
N GLN A 198 26.71 30.30 26.23
CA GLN A 198 25.40 30.95 25.98
C GLN A 198 24.53 30.10 25.05
N GLU A 199 23.25 29.94 25.44
CA GLU A 199 22.19 29.24 24.70
C GLU A 199 21.64 30.02 23.49
N ASN A 200 22.20 31.19 23.13
CA ASN A 200 21.80 31.92 21.94
C ASN A 200 23.03 32.53 21.25
N LEU A 201 23.20 32.22 19.97
CA LEU A 201 24.22 32.79 19.10
C LEU A 201 23.82 34.23 18.71
N GLU A 202 24.24 35.23 19.48
CA GLU A 202 24.30 36.61 18.99
C GLU A 202 25.67 36.88 18.38
N LEU A 203 25.72 36.89 17.04
CA LEU A 203 26.91 37.34 16.33
C LEU A 203 26.94 38.86 16.35
N LYS A 204 27.80 39.44 17.20
CA LYS A 204 28.07 40.87 17.18
C LYS A 204 28.74 41.24 15.86
N LYS A 205 28.12 42.17 15.14
CA LYS A 205 28.62 42.78 13.90
C LYS A 205 29.46 43.98 14.25
N ASP A 206 30.54 44.19 13.52
CA ASP A 206 31.04 45.55 13.33
C ASP A 206 30.23 46.24 12.22
N ASP A 207 30.43 47.54 12.05
CA ASP A 207 29.73 48.35 11.03
C ASP A 207 30.04 47.92 9.58
N LYS A 208 30.90 46.91 9.39
CA LYS A 208 31.35 46.36 8.10
C LYS A 208 31.01 44.87 7.92
N GLY A 209 30.35 44.23 8.89
CA GLY A 209 29.88 42.85 8.80
C GLY A 209 30.95 41.77 9.04
N ALA A 210 32.09 42.10 9.65
CA ALA A 210 33.11 41.14 10.06
C ALA A 210 32.76 40.48 11.42
N LEU A 211 33.25 39.26 11.64
CA LEU A 211 33.13 38.55 12.92
C LEU A 211 33.99 39.27 13.98
N ILE A 212 33.38 39.82 15.03
CA ILE A 212 34.11 40.35 16.19
C ILE A 212 34.35 39.20 17.19
N THR A 213 35.59 39.09 17.67
CA THR A 213 36.01 38.29 18.84
C THR A 213 35.16 38.57 20.07
N ASN A 214 34.84 37.55 20.88
CA ASN A 214 34.43 37.83 22.25
C ASN A 214 35.66 38.37 23.05
N GLU A 215 35.42 39.01 24.19
CA GLU A 215 36.45 39.64 25.03
C GLU A 215 37.53 38.66 25.55
N ASN A 216 37.37 37.34 25.33
CA ASN A 216 38.27 36.29 25.79
C ASN A 216 39.01 35.53 24.66
N GLY A 217 38.78 35.85 23.38
CA GLY A 217 39.62 35.37 22.27
C GLY A 217 39.58 33.87 21.92
N GLU A 218 38.59 33.10 22.38
CA GLU A 218 38.56 31.63 22.18
C GLU A 218 37.77 31.20 20.94
N TYR A 219 38.45 30.87 19.83
CA TYR A 219 37.85 30.16 18.69
C TYR A 219 38.39 28.73 18.60
N VAL A 220 37.50 27.72 18.50
CA VAL A 220 37.90 26.37 18.11
C VAL A 220 37.26 26.03 16.77
N VAL A 221 38.06 26.12 15.70
CA VAL A 221 37.69 25.65 14.38
C VAL A 221 38.09 24.18 14.29
N THR A 222 37.12 23.28 14.40
CA THR A 222 37.37 21.83 14.36
C THR A 222 37.46 21.34 12.90
N LYS A 223 38.32 20.34 12.65
CA LYS A 223 38.41 19.69 11.34
C LYS A 223 37.07 19.02 10.99
N LEU A 224 36.60 19.24 9.76
CA LEU A 224 35.33 18.70 9.26
C LEU A 224 35.56 17.27 8.73
N PRO A 225 34.89 16.23 9.26
CA PRO A 225 34.99 14.88 8.73
C PRO A 225 34.39 14.83 7.33
N THR A 226 34.98 14.10 6.40
CA THR A 226 34.44 13.98 5.04
C THR A 226 33.67 12.68 4.84
N LEU A 227 32.81 12.61 3.82
CA LEU A 227 32.20 11.36 3.34
C LEU A 227 33.27 10.32 2.98
N GLY A 228 34.45 10.75 2.53
CA GLY A 228 35.61 9.88 2.34
C GLY A 228 36.20 9.38 3.66
N THR A 229 36.38 10.27 4.64
CA THR A 229 36.83 9.90 5.99
C THR A 229 35.90 8.85 6.61
N ILE A 230 34.58 9.08 6.48
CA ILE A 230 33.55 8.13 6.91
C ILE A 230 33.65 6.80 6.15
N ALA A 231 33.83 6.83 4.84
CA ALA A 231 33.99 5.59 4.06
C ALA A 231 35.23 4.82 4.46
N ASN A 232 36.36 5.50 4.66
CA ASN A 232 37.62 4.90 5.06
C ASN A 232 37.49 4.23 6.43
N TYR A 233 36.87 4.91 7.40
CA TYR A 233 36.54 4.34 8.72
C TYR A 233 35.63 3.11 8.61
N LEU A 234 34.57 3.18 7.80
CA LEU A 234 33.67 2.04 7.60
C LEU A 234 34.37 0.88 6.84
N ASN A 235 35.38 1.16 6.04
CA ASN A 235 36.16 0.14 5.35
C ASN A 235 37.20 -0.53 6.26
N SER A 236 37.63 0.12 7.34
CA SER A 236 38.57 -0.46 8.32
C SER A 236 37.91 -1.36 9.37
N GLU A 237 36.57 -1.43 9.46
CA GLU A 237 35.89 -2.45 10.28
C GLU A 237 36.13 -3.86 9.66
N GLU A 238 36.93 -4.70 10.34
CA GLU A 238 37.50 -5.95 9.78
C GLU A 238 36.50 -7.10 9.51
N ALA A 239 35.23 -7.01 9.93
CA ALA A 239 34.24 -8.08 9.73
C ALA A 239 32.98 -7.61 8.98
N PRO A 240 32.67 -8.20 7.80
CA PRO A 240 31.38 -8.04 7.13
C PRO A 240 30.19 -8.25 8.06
N SER A 241 29.35 -7.23 8.19
CA SER A 241 28.14 -7.29 9.01
C SER A 241 27.00 -6.52 8.36
N THR A 242 25.76 -6.91 8.64
CA THR A 242 24.57 -6.18 8.17
C THR A 242 24.54 -4.74 8.66
N SER A 243 25.02 -4.51 9.89
CA SER A 243 25.19 -3.16 10.45
C SER A 243 26.14 -2.32 9.59
N LEU A 244 27.32 -2.86 9.27
CA LEU A 244 28.29 -2.19 8.42
C LEU A 244 27.73 -1.90 7.03
N ALA A 245 27.07 -2.88 6.39
CA ALA A 245 26.44 -2.68 5.09
C ALA A 245 25.37 -1.56 5.12
N ASN A 246 24.55 -1.50 6.18
CA ASN A 246 23.56 -0.42 6.35
C ASN A 246 24.23 0.95 6.50
N LYS A 247 25.33 1.05 7.28
CA LYS A 247 26.12 2.30 7.42
C LYS A 247 26.66 2.76 6.09
N LYS A 248 27.28 1.86 5.31
CA LYS A 248 27.82 2.18 3.98
C LYS A 248 26.73 2.62 3.00
N TYR A 249 25.57 1.94 2.99
CA TYR A 249 24.42 2.33 2.15
C TYR A 249 23.86 3.70 2.53
N ALA A 250 23.66 3.97 3.82
CA ALA A 250 23.15 5.25 4.30
C ALA A 250 24.08 6.42 3.95
N ARG A 251 25.40 6.21 4.07
CA ARG A 251 26.44 7.14 3.59
C ARG A 251 26.32 7.39 2.08
N ASP A 252 26.10 6.35 1.30
CA ASP A 252 26.00 6.45 -0.16
C ASP A 252 24.75 7.24 -0.60
N ILE A 253 23.62 7.06 0.11
CA ILE A 253 22.42 7.89 -0.07
C ILE A 253 22.72 9.35 0.27
N LEU A 254 23.41 9.59 1.39
CA LEU A 254 23.80 10.94 1.81
C LEU A 254 24.68 11.62 0.76
N GLN A 255 25.60 10.88 0.15
CA GLN A 255 26.41 11.41 -0.96
C GLN A 255 25.54 11.80 -2.16
N ALA A 256 24.59 10.95 -2.57
CA ALA A 256 23.69 11.27 -3.66
C ALA A 256 22.86 12.54 -3.39
N PHE A 257 22.42 12.75 -2.14
CA PHE A 257 21.67 13.94 -1.75
C PHE A 257 22.58 15.18 -1.71
N TYR A 258 23.79 15.01 -1.19
CA TYR A 258 24.81 16.05 -1.17
C TYR A 258 25.14 16.54 -2.57
N ASP A 259 25.51 15.63 -3.48
CA ASP A 259 25.95 15.97 -4.84
C ASP A 259 24.86 16.75 -5.58
N TYR A 260 23.59 16.43 -5.30
CA TYR A 260 22.44 17.12 -5.85
C TYR A 260 22.30 18.56 -5.33
N THR A 261 22.42 18.77 -4.02
CA THR A 261 22.17 20.08 -3.40
C THR A 261 23.42 20.98 -3.37
N PHE A 262 24.61 20.41 -3.21
CA PHE A 262 25.86 21.12 -2.90
C PHE A 262 27.03 20.81 -3.82
N GLY A 263 26.85 19.91 -4.81
CA GLY A 263 27.86 19.68 -5.83
C GLY A 263 28.13 20.93 -6.67
N LYS A 264 29.29 20.97 -7.33
CA LYS A 264 29.80 22.11 -8.13
C LYS A 264 28.78 22.73 -9.11
N ASP A 265 27.88 21.91 -9.64
CA ASP A 265 26.88 22.30 -10.64
C ASP A 265 25.50 22.60 -10.05
N SER A 266 25.34 22.53 -8.72
CA SER A 266 24.06 22.72 -8.04
C SER A 266 23.58 24.17 -8.10
N ALA A 267 22.26 24.37 -7.94
CA ALA A 267 21.72 25.72 -7.85
C ALA A 267 22.29 26.51 -6.64
N PHE A 268 22.66 25.80 -5.57
CA PHE A 268 23.25 26.40 -4.36
C PHE A 268 24.62 27.02 -4.65
N VAL A 269 25.54 26.24 -5.21
CA VAL A 269 26.87 26.73 -5.57
C VAL A 269 26.76 27.87 -6.60
N LYS A 270 25.84 27.76 -7.56
CA LYS A 270 25.59 28.82 -8.54
C LYS A 270 25.05 30.12 -7.94
N SER A 271 24.46 30.07 -6.75
CA SER A 271 23.93 31.26 -6.06
C SER A 271 24.99 32.08 -5.34
N PHE A 272 26.18 31.51 -5.12
CA PHE A 272 27.27 32.13 -4.38
C PHE A 272 28.52 32.18 -5.26
N ASP A 273 28.89 33.39 -5.68
CA ASP A 273 30.05 33.68 -6.54
C ASP A 273 31.39 33.36 -5.89
N PHE A 274 31.47 33.41 -4.56
CA PHE A 274 32.68 33.12 -3.80
C PHE A 274 33.05 31.63 -3.72
N VAL A 275 32.18 30.71 -4.16
CA VAL A 275 32.41 29.26 -4.08
C VAL A 275 33.30 28.80 -5.24
N VAL A 276 34.58 29.19 -5.15
CA VAL A 276 35.61 28.92 -6.15
C VAL A 276 36.85 28.28 -5.51
N ASP A 277 37.62 27.55 -6.32
CA ASP A 277 38.93 27.03 -5.96
C ASP A 277 40.01 28.14 -5.92
N ALA A 278 41.26 27.76 -5.64
CA ALA A 278 42.38 28.69 -5.58
C ALA A 278 42.70 29.37 -6.93
N GLN A 279 42.22 28.80 -8.04
CA GLN A 279 42.39 29.29 -9.41
C GLN A 279 41.19 30.13 -9.88
N GLY A 280 40.15 30.29 -9.04
CA GLY A 280 38.94 31.04 -9.36
C GLY A 280 37.88 30.25 -10.15
N ASN A 281 38.07 28.95 -10.33
CA ASN A 281 37.06 28.09 -10.97
C ASN A 281 36.02 27.65 -9.95
N LYS A 282 34.77 27.45 -10.38
CA LYS A 282 33.71 26.92 -9.50
C LYS A 282 34.10 25.56 -8.92
N THR A 283 33.87 25.39 -7.62
CA THR A 283 34.20 24.17 -6.89
C THR A 283 33.00 23.67 -6.09
N ASP A 284 33.09 22.43 -5.57
CA ASP A 284 32.08 21.89 -4.66
C ASP A 284 32.04 22.73 -3.36
N PHE A 285 30.85 22.93 -2.79
CA PHE A 285 30.73 23.77 -1.59
C PHE A 285 31.58 23.28 -0.42
N SER A 286 31.73 21.95 -0.28
CA SER A 286 32.58 21.32 0.72
C SER A 286 34.06 21.64 0.54
N LYS A 287 34.58 21.59 -0.69
CA LYS A 287 35.98 21.94 -1.00
C LYS A 287 36.28 23.38 -0.63
N TRP A 288 35.38 24.28 -1.02
CA TRP A 288 35.49 25.68 -0.64
C TRP A 288 35.45 25.86 0.88
N LEU A 289 34.52 25.18 1.56
CA LEU A 289 34.37 25.25 3.01
C LEU A 289 35.60 24.70 3.74
N ASP A 290 36.19 23.60 3.27
CA ASP A 290 37.40 23.02 3.85
C ASP A 290 38.58 23.99 3.73
N ALA A 291 38.79 24.53 2.53
CA ALA A 291 39.82 25.53 2.29
C ALA A 291 39.61 26.78 3.16
N LYS A 292 38.36 27.22 3.34
CA LYS A 292 38.01 28.36 4.20
C LYS A 292 38.32 28.04 5.67
N VAL A 293 37.91 26.88 6.15
CA VAL A 293 38.14 26.38 7.53
C VAL A 293 39.64 26.21 7.82
N ASN A 294 40.41 25.66 6.88
CA ASN A 294 41.85 25.54 7.01
C ASN A 294 42.55 26.91 7.10
N LYS A 295 42.14 27.89 6.28
CA LYS A 295 42.64 29.27 6.38
C LYS A 295 42.30 29.91 7.72
N LEU A 296 41.07 29.72 8.22
CA LEU A 296 40.67 30.19 9.55
C LEU A 296 41.56 29.58 10.64
N ASN A 297 41.78 28.26 10.59
CA ASN A 297 42.66 27.52 11.50
C ASN A 297 44.09 28.06 11.51
N THR A 298 44.68 28.28 10.33
CA THR A 298 46.04 28.82 10.22
C THR A 298 46.14 30.22 10.80
N ALA A 299 45.15 31.08 10.56
CA ALA A 299 45.16 32.44 11.06
C ALA A 299 44.91 32.54 12.57
N ILE A 300 44.06 31.69 13.13
CA ILE A 300 43.81 31.62 14.59
C ILE A 300 45.07 31.16 15.32
N ASN A 301 45.78 30.16 14.77
CA ASN A 301 46.98 29.58 15.38
C ASN A 301 48.28 30.33 15.01
N GLY A 302 48.20 31.38 14.17
CA GLY A 302 49.35 32.17 13.73
C GLY A 302 49.69 33.33 14.68
N GLU A 303 50.97 33.66 14.79
CA GLU A 303 51.46 34.76 15.64
C GLU A 303 51.28 36.16 15.01
N ASP A 304 51.05 36.25 13.69
CA ASP A 304 50.98 37.51 12.94
C ASP A 304 49.55 38.14 12.95
N GLU A 305 49.44 39.39 13.43
CA GLU A 305 48.20 40.19 13.46
C GLU A 305 47.62 40.48 12.06
N ALA A 306 48.46 40.57 11.02
CA ALA A 306 47.99 40.82 9.66
C ALA A 306 47.19 39.63 9.11
N THR A 307 47.59 38.39 9.46
CA THR A 307 46.86 37.18 9.09
C THR A 307 45.52 37.03 9.82
N LYS A 308 45.40 37.48 11.07
CA LYS A 308 44.17 37.40 11.87
C LYS A 308 43.01 38.21 11.25
N ASN A 309 43.29 39.39 10.69
CA ASN A 309 42.28 40.24 10.05
C ASN A 309 41.71 39.67 8.74
N THR A 310 42.45 38.79 8.05
CA THR A 310 42.00 38.15 6.80
C THR A 310 41.13 36.91 7.00
N ALA A 311 40.99 36.45 8.25
CA ALA A 311 40.29 35.23 8.65
C ALA A 311 38.87 35.50 9.16
N THR A 312 38.14 36.35 8.46
CA THR A 312 36.74 36.65 8.78
C THR A 312 35.79 35.99 7.77
N LEU A 313 34.57 35.68 8.22
CA LEU A 313 33.47 35.27 7.35
C LEU A 313 32.68 36.51 6.97
N SER A 314 32.50 36.73 5.67
CA SER A 314 31.53 37.71 5.18
C SER A 314 30.09 37.28 5.52
N VAL A 315 29.17 38.24 5.48
CA VAL A 315 27.74 37.99 5.74
C VAL A 315 27.18 36.93 4.78
N LYS A 316 27.57 36.94 3.51
CA LYS A 316 27.15 35.95 2.51
C LYS A 316 27.72 34.56 2.76
N GLU A 317 29.00 34.48 3.12
CA GLU A 317 29.66 33.20 3.47
C GLU A 317 28.97 32.55 4.68
N LYS A 318 28.67 33.34 5.71
CA LYS A 318 27.96 32.85 6.89
C LYS A 318 26.55 32.34 6.56
N VAL A 319 25.77 33.08 5.76
CA VAL A 319 24.42 32.63 5.35
C VAL A 319 24.50 31.31 4.55
N ALA A 320 25.49 31.16 3.68
CA ALA A 320 25.69 29.91 2.96
C ALA A 320 26.06 28.75 3.91
N ILE A 321 26.97 28.97 4.86
CA ILE A 321 27.35 27.95 5.86
C ILE A 321 26.15 27.56 6.73
N ASP A 322 25.39 28.52 7.25
CA ASP A 322 24.21 28.25 8.08
C ASP A 322 23.17 27.43 7.29
N LYS A 323 22.93 27.79 6.03
CA LYS A 323 21.99 27.05 5.18
C LYS A 323 22.49 25.63 4.88
N TYR A 324 23.78 25.51 4.57
CA TYR A 324 24.45 24.25 4.34
C TYR A 324 24.28 23.28 5.53
N LEU A 325 24.61 23.75 6.73
CA LEU A 325 24.50 22.95 7.96
C LEU A 325 23.06 22.50 8.22
N ASN A 326 22.09 23.40 8.04
CA ASN A 326 20.67 23.10 8.24
C ASN A 326 20.16 21.99 7.29
N LEU A 327 20.47 22.12 6.00
CA LEU A 327 20.06 21.13 5.00
C LEU A 327 20.80 19.80 5.18
N LEU A 328 22.11 19.82 5.48
CA LEU A 328 22.88 18.62 5.75
C LEU A 328 22.33 17.86 6.98
N ASN A 329 21.95 18.58 8.04
CA ASN A 329 21.27 17.98 9.20
C ASN A 329 19.98 17.26 8.81
N GLN A 330 19.17 17.85 7.93
CA GLN A 330 17.94 17.22 7.44
C GLN A 330 18.25 15.95 6.62
N MET A 331 19.30 15.97 5.79
CA MET A 331 19.73 14.80 5.02
C MET A 331 20.21 13.66 5.94
N LEU A 332 21.03 13.98 6.94
CA LEU A 332 21.52 13.02 7.94
C LEU A 332 20.35 12.33 8.67
N LEU A 333 19.38 13.11 9.17
CA LEU A 333 18.19 12.58 9.83
C LEU A 333 17.37 11.69 8.88
N THR A 334 17.28 12.06 7.61
CA THR A 334 16.54 11.30 6.59
C THR A 334 17.13 9.91 6.34
N VAL A 335 18.46 9.78 6.37
CA VAL A 335 19.15 8.49 6.19
C VAL A 335 19.36 7.72 7.50
N GLY A 336 18.82 8.23 8.61
CA GLY A 336 18.87 7.58 9.94
C GLY A 336 20.14 7.86 10.73
N TRP A 337 20.92 8.87 10.35
CA TRP A 337 22.12 9.29 11.07
C TRP A 337 21.74 10.35 12.10
N ILE A 338 22.05 10.10 13.38
CA ILE A 338 21.67 10.96 14.50
C ILE A 338 22.93 11.40 15.24
N GLN A 339 22.95 12.67 15.63
CA GLN A 339 24.01 13.25 16.46
C GLN A 339 24.14 12.50 17.79
N ALA A 340 25.37 12.15 18.18
CA ALA A 340 25.64 11.62 19.51
C ALA A 340 25.32 12.70 20.57
N SER A 341 24.38 12.43 21.46
CA SER A 341 24.14 13.22 22.66
C SER A 341 25.15 12.78 23.72
N GLY A 342 26.24 13.53 23.88
CA GLY A 342 27.15 13.40 25.00
C GLY A 342 27.56 14.79 25.45
N ASP A 343 27.23 15.16 26.68
CA ASP A 343 27.50 16.46 27.33
C ASP A 343 28.99 16.71 27.62
N SER A 344 29.91 16.25 26.79
CA SER A 344 31.35 16.32 27.04
C SER A 344 32.02 17.32 26.11
N TYR A 345 32.06 18.58 26.57
CA TYR A 345 33.05 19.56 26.16
C TYR A 345 34.43 19.02 26.53
N VAL A 346 35.19 18.49 25.58
CA VAL A 346 36.59 18.12 25.83
C VAL A 346 37.49 18.77 24.79
N ALA A 347 38.20 19.80 25.25
CA ALA A 347 39.39 20.32 24.62
C ALA A 347 40.50 19.28 24.74
N ASN A 348 40.62 18.41 23.74
CA ASN A 348 41.89 17.84 23.29
C ASN A 348 41.63 17.18 21.95
N VAL A 349 42.21 17.78 20.91
CA VAL A 349 42.20 17.26 19.55
C VAL A 349 43.17 16.08 19.51
N ASP A 350 42.66 14.88 19.77
CA ASP A 350 43.28 13.63 19.33
C ASP A 350 42.25 12.77 18.57
N GLN A 351 42.30 12.95 17.23
CA GLN A 351 42.26 11.96 16.16
C GLN A 351 41.55 10.61 16.48
N GLU A 352 40.28 10.44 16.09
CA GLU A 352 39.83 9.32 15.21
C GLU A 352 38.31 9.18 15.01
N SER A 353 37.42 9.65 15.90
CA SER A 353 35.98 9.40 15.63
C SER A 353 35.01 10.38 16.32
N HIS A 354 34.88 11.58 15.76
CA HIS A 354 33.66 12.40 15.94
C HIS A 354 32.61 12.12 14.85
N ILE A 355 32.71 10.97 14.18
CA ILE A 355 31.67 10.48 13.28
C ILE A 355 30.43 10.19 14.14
N ILE A 356 29.42 11.01 13.92
CA ILE A 356 28.00 10.83 14.23
C ILE A 356 27.68 9.33 14.37
N ASN A 357 27.70 8.82 15.61
CA ASN A 357 27.46 7.44 16.03
C ASN A 357 27.62 6.36 14.95
N ALA A 358 28.87 6.13 14.50
CA ALA A 358 29.23 4.90 13.80
C ALA A 358 29.14 3.65 14.70
N HIS A 359 28.80 3.78 15.99
CA HIS A 359 28.82 2.72 16.99
C HIS A 359 27.43 2.13 17.35
N ASN A 360 26.32 2.78 16.98
CA ASN A 360 24.99 2.19 17.16
C ASN A 360 24.56 1.50 15.86
N ASP A 361 23.99 0.30 15.95
CA ASP A 361 23.41 -0.41 14.81
C ASP A 361 22.33 0.44 14.14
N ILE A 362 22.66 1.06 13.00
CA ILE A 362 21.65 1.73 12.20
C ILE A 362 20.84 0.68 11.44
N GLY A 363 19.52 0.78 11.57
CA GLY A 363 18.62 -0.01 10.72
C GLY A 363 18.79 0.37 9.25
N LEU A 364 18.30 -0.48 8.35
CA LEU A 364 18.30 -0.21 6.92
C LEU A 364 17.64 1.15 6.62
N ALA A 365 18.43 2.09 6.08
CA ALA A 365 17.97 3.44 5.76
C ALA A 365 16.79 3.39 4.77
N LEU A 366 15.75 4.18 5.08
CA LEU A 366 14.56 4.29 4.24
C LEU A 366 13.89 2.93 3.94
N LYS A 367 13.94 1.97 4.89
CA LYS A 367 13.20 0.70 4.81
C LYS A 367 11.69 0.90 4.84
N GLY A 368 10.93 -0.13 4.45
CA GLY A 368 9.46 -0.11 4.53
C GLY A 368 8.94 -0.27 5.95
N ASP A 369 7.67 0.07 6.17
CA ASP A 369 6.99 -0.12 7.46
C ASP A 369 6.88 -1.60 7.87
N TYR A 370 6.79 -2.50 6.89
CA TYR A 370 6.70 -3.93 7.09
C TYR A 370 7.78 -4.66 6.29
N GLU A 371 8.20 -5.81 6.81
CA GLU A 371 9.06 -6.75 6.09
C GLU A 371 8.38 -7.23 4.80
N SER A 372 9.16 -7.42 3.76
CA SER A 372 8.72 -8.01 2.50
C SER A 372 8.42 -9.49 2.70
N LYS A 373 7.24 -9.92 2.27
CA LYS A 373 6.76 -11.31 2.35
C LYS A 373 6.28 -11.74 0.96
N PRO A 374 7.20 -11.91 0.00
CA PRO A 374 6.84 -12.35 -1.33
C PRO A 374 6.41 -13.82 -1.30
N ILE A 375 5.23 -14.11 -1.86
CA ILE A 375 4.75 -15.45 -2.15
C ILE A 375 4.90 -15.69 -3.64
N THR A 376 5.68 -16.69 -3.99
CA THR A 376 5.94 -17.12 -5.37
C THR A 376 5.40 -18.50 -5.66
N THR A 377 5.28 -19.35 -4.63
CA THR A 377 4.84 -20.74 -4.79
C THR A 377 3.55 -21.02 -4.05
N TRP A 378 2.82 -22.03 -4.53
CA TRP A 378 1.61 -22.51 -3.86
C TRP A 378 1.89 -22.97 -2.43
N SER A 379 3.03 -23.62 -2.19
CA SER A 379 3.45 -24.10 -0.87
C SER A 379 3.63 -22.95 0.13
N GLU A 380 4.23 -21.84 -0.29
CA GLU A 380 4.38 -20.65 0.56
C GLU A 380 3.00 -20.07 0.95
N ALA A 381 2.02 -20.09 0.05
CA ALA A 381 0.67 -19.63 0.35
C ALA A 381 -0.05 -20.50 1.41
N TRP A 382 0.24 -21.81 1.48
CA TRP A 382 -0.28 -22.68 2.54
C TRP A 382 0.26 -22.33 3.92
N GLY A 383 1.40 -21.65 4.02
CA GLY A 383 1.89 -21.07 5.28
C GLY A 383 0.93 -20.04 5.89
N TYR A 384 0.05 -19.46 5.06
CA TYR A 384 -1.05 -18.59 5.48
C TYR A 384 -2.39 -19.33 5.59
N GLY A 385 -2.37 -20.66 5.61
CA GLY A 385 -3.54 -21.50 5.81
C GLY A 385 -4.30 -21.83 4.52
N PRO A 386 -5.28 -22.75 4.61
CA PRO A 386 -5.94 -23.32 3.44
C PRO A 386 -6.71 -22.29 2.59
N PHE A 387 -7.19 -21.21 3.18
CA PHE A 387 -7.86 -20.14 2.43
C PHE A 387 -6.91 -19.43 1.47
N TYR A 388 -5.68 -19.16 1.89
CA TYR A 388 -4.66 -18.56 1.04
C TYR A 388 -4.21 -19.53 -0.06
N GLY A 389 -3.97 -20.80 0.29
CA GLY A 389 -3.59 -21.82 -0.68
C GLY A 389 -4.68 -22.12 -1.73
N LEU A 390 -5.96 -22.20 -1.32
CA LEU A 390 -7.05 -22.64 -2.21
C LEU A 390 -7.77 -21.51 -2.94
N LEU A 391 -7.84 -20.31 -2.37
CA LEU A 391 -8.59 -19.19 -2.95
C LEU A 391 -7.70 -18.01 -3.31
N VAL A 392 -6.90 -17.50 -2.38
CA VAL A 392 -6.14 -16.25 -2.61
C VAL A 392 -5.05 -16.45 -3.65
N TYR A 393 -4.20 -17.47 -3.50
CA TYR A 393 -3.05 -17.69 -4.39
C TYR A 393 -3.45 -18.00 -5.84
N PRO A 394 -4.42 -18.90 -6.13
CA PRO A 394 -4.86 -19.11 -7.51
C PRO A 394 -5.44 -17.85 -8.16
N LEU A 395 -6.19 -17.05 -7.39
CA LEU A 395 -6.69 -15.75 -7.86
C LEU A 395 -5.56 -14.74 -8.07
N ALA A 396 -4.55 -14.73 -7.21
CA ALA A 396 -3.38 -13.87 -7.36
C ALA A 396 -2.61 -14.20 -8.63
N VAL A 397 -2.29 -15.49 -8.85
CA VAL A 397 -1.61 -15.98 -10.05
C VAL A 397 -2.42 -15.66 -11.31
N LEU A 398 -3.72 -15.92 -11.31
CA LEU A 398 -4.61 -15.57 -12.43
C LEU A 398 -4.58 -14.07 -12.72
N THR A 399 -4.75 -13.25 -11.69
CA THR A 399 -4.81 -11.79 -11.83
C THR A 399 -3.47 -11.23 -12.31
N GLN A 400 -2.36 -11.74 -11.79
CA GLN A 400 -1.02 -11.31 -12.18
C GLN A 400 -0.69 -11.75 -13.62
N ALA A 401 -0.97 -13.00 -13.98
CA ALA A 401 -0.74 -13.49 -15.34
C ALA A 401 -1.55 -12.69 -16.38
N LEU A 402 -2.81 -12.34 -16.06
CA LEU A 402 -3.63 -11.48 -16.90
C LEU A 402 -3.05 -10.06 -16.98
N ARG A 403 -2.62 -9.49 -15.86
CA ARG A 403 -2.09 -8.11 -15.84
C ARG A 403 -0.76 -8.00 -16.60
N GLN A 404 0.12 -8.98 -16.48
CA GLN A 404 1.37 -9.06 -17.24
C GLN A 404 1.15 -9.29 -18.73
N GLY A 405 0.03 -9.90 -19.13
CA GLY A 405 -0.36 -9.99 -20.54
C GLY A 405 -0.89 -8.69 -21.14
N ILE A 406 -1.20 -7.67 -20.30
CA ILE A 406 -1.80 -6.40 -20.70
C ILE A 406 -0.92 -5.23 -20.21
N THR A 407 0.35 -5.19 -20.63
CA THR A 407 1.32 -4.18 -20.17
C THR A 407 0.99 -2.76 -20.64
N ASP A 408 0.57 -2.63 -21.90
CA ASP A 408 0.63 -1.35 -22.63
C ASP A 408 -0.52 -0.39 -22.33
N LEU A 409 -1.51 -0.86 -21.56
CA LEU A 409 -2.73 -0.08 -21.24
C LEU A 409 -2.64 0.65 -19.90
N ASN A 410 -1.48 0.71 -19.25
CA ASN A 410 -1.27 1.47 -18.00
C ASN A 410 -2.34 1.17 -16.95
N GLY A 411 -2.96 2.20 -16.36
CA GLY A 411 -4.06 2.03 -15.41
C GLY A 411 -5.30 1.35 -15.99
N TRP A 412 -5.55 1.48 -17.30
CA TRP A 412 -6.63 0.74 -17.96
C TRP A 412 -6.35 -0.76 -18.01
N GLY A 413 -5.09 -1.18 -18.11
CA GLY A 413 -4.70 -2.59 -18.03
C GLY A 413 -5.12 -3.22 -16.70
N SER A 414 -4.94 -2.49 -15.59
CA SER A 414 -5.38 -2.94 -14.26
C SER A 414 -6.91 -3.00 -14.13
N ILE A 415 -7.63 -2.02 -14.69
CA ILE A 415 -9.10 -2.02 -14.72
C ILE A 415 -9.62 -3.22 -15.53
N LEU A 416 -9.10 -3.44 -16.75
CA LEU A 416 -9.49 -4.56 -17.60
C LEU A 416 -9.18 -5.91 -16.94
N THR A 417 -8.03 -6.03 -16.29
CA THR A 417 -7.69 -7.23 -15.51
C THR A 417 -8.73 -7.49 -14.43
N ILE A 418 -9.08 -6.46 -13.64
CA ILE A 418 -10.11 -6.57 -12.60
C ILE A 418 -11.47 -7.00 -13.21
N ILE A 419 -11.87 -6.42 -14.34
CA ILE A 419 -13.12 -6.79 -15.03
C ILE A 419 -13.10 -8.27 -15.44
N ILE A 420 -12.02 -8.72 -16.08
CA ILE A 420 -11.89 -10.11 -16.55
C ILE A 420 -11.94 -11.06 -15.36
N VAL A 421 -11.21 -10.77 -14.28
CA VAL A 421 -11.21 -11.61 -13.07
C VAL A 421 -12.59 -11.64 -12.42
N VAL A 422 -13.32 -10.51 -12.38
CA VAL A 422 -14.72 -10.49 -11.91
C VAL A 422 -15.59 -11.41 -12.78
N ILE A 423 -15.50 -11.32 -14.11
CA ILE A 423 -16.29 -12.18 -15.01
C ILE A 423 -15.95 -13.65 -14.81
N VAL A 424 -14.66 -14.00 -14.79
CA VAL A 424 -14.19 -15.38 -14.62
C VAL A 424 -14.67 -15.96 -13.29
N THR A 425 -14.43 -15.25 -12.18
CA THR A 425 -14.85 -15.70 -10.85
C THR A 425 -16.36 -15.86 -10.74
N ARG A 426 -17.13 -14.96 -11.37
CA ARG A 426 -18.59 -15.05 -11.41
C ARG A 426 -19.10 -16.19 -12.27
N LEU A 427 -18.49 -16.45 -13.42
CA LEU A 427 -18.83 -17.59 -14.28
C LEU A 427 -18.52 -18.93 -13.60
N LEU A 428 -17.38 -19.05 -12.92
CA LEU A 428 -17.04 -20.25 -12.14
C LEU A 428 -18.03 -20.50 -11.01
N THR A 429 -18.51 -19.44 -10.37
CA THR A 429 -19.40 -19.54 -9.20
C THR A 429 -20.88 -19.53 -9.57
N ILE A 430 -21.25 -19.25 -10.83
CA ILE A 430 -22.65 -19.19 -11.26
C ILE A 430 -23.36 -20.53 -11.07
N GLY A 431 -22.67 -21.66 -11.25
CA GLY A 431 -23.25 -22.99 -11.05
C GLY A 431 -23.79 -23.19 -9.62
N PHE A 432 -23.08 -22.65 -8.63
CA PHE A 432 -23.47 -22.71 -7.22
C PHE A 432 -24.43 -21.60 -6.83
N THR A 433 -24.23 -20.38 -7.35
CA THR A 433 -25.02 -19.20 -6.98
C THR A 433 -26.32 -19.07 -7.77
N TRP A 434 -26.53 -19.80 -8.86
CA TRP A 434 -27.72 -19.69 -9.71
C TRP A 434 -29.02 -19.91 -8.95
N LYS A 435 -29.14 -21.06 -8.25
CA LYS A 435 -30.33 -21.40 -7.47
C LYS A 435 -30.59 -20.37 -6.38
N GLN A 436 -29.53 -19.89 -5.76
CA GLN A 436 -29.57 -18.86 -4.73
C GLN A 436 -30.06 -17.52 -5.29
N SER A 437 -29.53 -17.04 -6.42
CA SER A 437 -29.98 -15.79 -7.05
C SER A 437 -31.43 -15.88 -7.50
N VAL A 438 -31.85 -17.05 -8.01
CA VAL A 438 -33.26 -17.34 -8.29
C VAL A 438 -34.11 -17.29 -7.03
N SER A 439 -33.67 -17.94 -5.94
CA SER A 439 -34.36 -17.95 -4.65
C SER A 439 -34.50 -16.54 -4.07
N GLN A 440 -33.46 -15.72 -4.13
CA GLN A 440 -33.51 -14.30 -3.75
C GLN A 440 -34.55 -13.53 -4.58
N SER A 441 -34.57 -13.73 -5.91
CA SER A 441 -35.57 -13.10 -6.77
C SER A 441 -37.01 -13.53 -6.46
N ILE A 442 -37.24 -14.79 -6.07
CA ILE A 442 -38.57 -15.27 -5.66
C ILE A 442 -38.95 -14.68 -4.29
N GLN A 443 -38.00 -14.52 -3.37
CA GLN A 443 -38.26 -13.88 -2.08
C GLN A 443 -38.68 -12.42 -2.19
N GLU A 444 -38.09 -11.69 -3.14
CA GLU A 444 -38.54 -10.33 -3.49
C GLU A 444 -40.00 -10.32 -3.95
N ASP A 445 -40.42 -11.26 -4.82
CA ASP A 445 -41.83 -11.38 -5.23
C ASP A 445 -42.77 -11.73 -4.07
N MET A 446 -42.29 -12.46 -3.06
CA MET A 446 -43.08 -12.87 -1.90
C MET A 446 -43.19 -11.79 -0.82
N LYS A 447 -42.53 -10.63 -0.93
CA LYS A 447 -42.56 -9.59 0.10
C LYS A 447 -43.98 -9.18 0.51
N ILE A 448 -44.92 -9.06 -0.44
CA ILE A 448 -46.35 -8.77 -0.12
C ILE A 448 -46.96 -9.89 0.72
N LYS A 449 -46.76 -11.15 0.31
CA LYS A 449 -47.35 -12.30 1.03
C LYS A 449 -46.80 -12.42 2.44
N LYS A 450 -45.51 -12.11 2.63
CA LYS A 450 -44.90 -12.02 3.96
C LYS A 450 -45.48 -10.85 4.77
N ALA A 451 -45.69 -9.69 4.15
CA ALA A 451 -46.30 -8.53 4.79
C ALA A 451 -47.77 -8.78 5.20
N ALA A 452 -48.54 -9.52 4.39
CA ALA A 452 -49.90 -9.95 4.73
C ALA A 452 -49.94 -10.83 5.98
N ILE A 453 -49.02 -11.79 6.07
CA ILE A 453 -48.86 -12.62 7.28
C ILE A 453 -48.44 -11.73 8.45
N GLU A 454 -47.48 -10.83 8.30
CA GLU A 454 -47.07 -9.92 9.39
C GLU A 454 -48.22 -9.04 9.88
N ALA A 455 -49.03 -8.50 8.96
CA ALA A 455 -50.21 -7.69 9.29
C ALA A 455 -51.26 -8.47 10.09
N LYS A 456 -51.51 -9.74 9.76
CA LYS A 456 -52.45 -10.63 10.49
C LYS A 456 -52.10 -10.79 11.97
N TYR A 457 -50.81 -10.73 12.32
CA TYR A 457 -50.31 -10.96 13.68
C TYR A 457 -49.91 -9.66 14.40
N LYS A 458 -50.22 -8.49 13.84
CA LYS A 458 -49.93 -7.19 14.46
C LYS A 458 -50.73 -7.05 15.77
N GLY A 459 -50.09 -6.56 16.83
CA GLY A 459 -50.71 -6.42 18.17
C GLY A 459 -50.64 -7.68 19.05
N PHE A 460 -50.23 -8.83 18.52
CA PHE A 460 -50.01 -10.07 19.30
C PHE A 460 -48.52 -10.32 19.58
N GLU A 461 -47.73 -9.26 19.64
CA GLU A 461 -46.27 -9.34 19.68
C GLU A 461 -45.78 -9.92 21.01
N ASP A 462 -46.47 -9.71 22.11
CA ASP A 462 -46.07 -10.26 23.42
C ASP A 462 -46.53 -11.70 23.66
N ASN A 463 -47.40 -12.23 22.78
CA ASN A 463 -47.89 -13.60 22.89
C ASN A 463 -46.94 -14.59 22.19
N LYS A 464 -46.27 -15.44 22.99
CA LYS A 464 -45.33 -16.47 22.51
C LYS A 464 -45.97 -17.48 21.53
N ALA A 465 -47.23 -17.88 21.76
CA ALA A 465 -47.93 -18.81 20.88
C ALA A 465 -48.23 -18.17 19.51
N MET A 466 -48.65 -16.89 19.49
CA MET A 466 -48.91 -16.16 18.25
C MET A 466 -47.62 -15.88 17.47
N LYS A 467 -46.51 -15.56 18.14
CA LYS A 467 -45.17 -15.50 17.53
C LYS A 467 -44.79 -16.83 16.86
N MET A 468 -45.04 -17.96 17.52
CA MET A 468 -44.74 -19.28 16.97
C MET A 468 -45.60 -19.60 15.74
N ARG A 469 -46.91 -19.30 15.78
CA ARG A 469 -47.82 -19.46 14.64
C ARG A 469 -47.43 -18.59 13.44
N LYS A 470 -47.06 -17.32 13.67
CA LYS A 470 -46.53 -16.43 12.62
C LYS A 470 -45.31 -17.05 11.94
N ASN A 471 -44.36 -17.56 12.72
CA ASN A 471 -43.16 -18.21 12.19
C ASN A 471 -43.48 -19.49 11.41
N GLN A 472 -44.47 -20.28 11.85
CA GLN A 472 -44.95 -21.46 11.12
C GLN A 472 -45.58 -21.10 9.78
N GLU A 473 -46.47 -20.09 9.72
CA GLU A 473 -47.07 -19.62 8.46
C GLU A 473 -45.99 -19.10 7.49
N LEU A 474 -45.00 -18.34 7.98
CA LEU A 474 -43.87 -17.89 7.17
C LEU A 474 -43.04 -19.06 6.63
N GLN A 475 -42.81 -20.10 7.43
CA GLN A 475 -42.10 -21.31 7.01
C GLN A 475 -42.91 -22.10 5.97
N GLN A 476 -44.24 -22.23 6.15
CA GLN A 476 -45.12 -22.88 5.18
C GLN A 476 -45.16 -22.13 3.86
N LEU A 477 -45.17 -20.79 3.90
CA LEU A 477 -45.06 -19.95 2.71
C LEU A 477 -43.74 -20.23 1.97
N ASN A 478 -42.61 -20.23 2.67
CA ASN A 478 -41.30 -20.55 2.06
C ASN A 478 -41.29 -21.97 1.44
N LYS A 479 -41.87 -22.96 2.12
CA LYS A 479 -42.02 -24.34 1.61
C LYS A 479 -42.88 -24.39 0.34
N LYS A 480 -43.98 -23.64 0.27
CA LYS A 480 -44.87 -23.58 -0.90
C LYS A 480 -44.16 -23.05 -2.16
N PHE A 481 -43.21 -22.14 -1.96
CA PHE A 481 -42.37 -21.58 -3.03
C PHE A 481 -41.04 -22.34 -3.23
N ASN A 482 -40.89 -23.50 -2.60
CA ASN A 482 -39.69 -24.34 -2.65
C ASN A 482 -38.39 -23.56 -2.34
N ILE A 483 -38.49 -22.59 -1.43
CA ILE A 483 -37.34 -21.83 -0.94
C ILE A 483 -36.77 -22.56 0.26
N ASN A 484 -35.54 -23.05 0.12
CA ASN A 484 -34.79 -23.60 1.24
C ASN A 484 -34.15 -22.44 2.02
N PRO A 485 -34.34 -22.33 3.35
CA PRO A 485 -33.61 -21.37 4.18
C PRO A 485 -32.08 -21.44 3.99
N LEU A 486 -31.53 -22.62 3.68
CA LEU A 486 -30.11 -22.80 3.39
C LEU A 486 -29.67 -22.14 2.07
N ASP A 487 -30.57 -21.96 1.10
CA ASP A 487 -30.23 -21.27 -0.15
C ASP A 487 -29.91 -19.80 0.09
N VAL A 488 -30.52 -19.19 1.11
CA VAL A 488 -30.26 -17.78 1.49
C VAL A 488 -28.94 -17.64 2.21
N ILE A 489 -28.64 -18.59 3.10
CA ILE A 489 -27.43 -18.59 3.90
C ILE A 489 -26.22 -18.92 3.01
N GLY A 490 -26.36 -19.87 2.07
CA GLY A 490 -25.32 -20.23 1.11
C GLY A 490 -24.83 -19.06 0.26
N ALA A 491 -25.67 -18.03 0.05
CA ALA A 491 -25.31 -16.81 -0.66
C ALA A 491 -24.11 -16.09 -0.11
N THR A 492 -24.19 -15.82 1.18
CA THR A 492 -23.21 -15.03 1.90
C THR A 492 -21.92 -15.84 2.03
N PHE A 493 -22.03 -17.17 2.20
CA PHE A 493 -20.88 -18.07 2.31
C PHE A 493 -20.07 -18.25 1.04
N ILE A 494 -20.67 -18.09 -0.14
CA ILE A 494 -19.90 -18.11 -1.39
C ILE A 494 -19.35 -16.72 -1.70
N THR A 495 -20.16 -15.68 -1.51
CA THR A 495 -19.81 -14.32 -1.94
C THR A 495 -18.72 -13.68 -1.08
N MET A 496 -18.80 -13.83 0.25
CA MET A 496 -17.86 -13.18 1.17
C MET A 496 -16.41 -13.68 1.04
N PRO A 497 -16.14 -15.00 0.96
CA PRO A 497 -14.77 -15.50 0.82
C PRO A 497 -14.13 -15.09 -0.51
N ILE A 498 -14.89 -15.05 -1.61
CA ILE A 498 -14.40 -14.56 -2.90
C ILE A 498 -14.04 -13.08 -2.81
N PHE A 499 -14.91 -12.28 -2.18
CA PHE A 499 -14.62 -10.87 -1.96
C PHE A 499 -13.33 -10.68 -1.16
N ILE A 500 -13.18 -11.38 -0.03
CA ILE A 500 -12.01 -11.26 0.83
C ILE A 500 -10.74 -11.72 0.09
N ALA A 501 -10.83 -12.79 -0.69
CA ALA A 501 -9.72 -13.25 -1.51
C ALA A 501 -9.30 -12.19 -2.54
N MET A 502 -10.26 -11.63 -3.29
CA MET A 502 -9.98 -10.57 -4.27
C MET A 502 -9.48 -9.28 -3.62
N TRP A 503 -10.03 -8.89 -2.47
CA TRP A 503 -9.55 -7.76 -1.68
C TRP A 503 -8.09 -7.95 -1.24
N ARG A 504 -7.72 -9.17 -0.84
CA ARG A 504 -6.33 -9.52 -0.53
C ARG A 504 -5.44 -9.51 -1.78
N VAL A 505 -5.90 -10.04 -2.91
CA VAL A 505 -5.18 -10.00 -4.18
C VAL A 505 -4.90 -8.57 -4.62
N ILE A 506 -5.91 -7.69 -4.63
CA ILE A 506 -5.78 -6.28 -5.05
C ILE A 506 -4.76 -5.53 -4.19
N GLN A 507 -4.73 -5.81 -2.88
CA GLN A 507 -3.79 -5.19 -1.94
C GLN A 507 -2.42 -5.88 -1.88
N ALA A 508 -2.21 -7.01 -2.54
CA ALA A 508 -0.96 -7.77 -2.47
C ALA A 508 -0.29 -7.91 -3.84
N LEU A 509 -0.93 -7.48 -4.94
CA LEU A 509 -0.31 -7.48 -6.26
C LEU A 509 0.45 -6.17 -6.50
N PRO A 510 1.78 -6.22 -6.68
CA PRO A 510 2.60 -5.03 -6.91
C PRO A 510 2.10 -4.15 -8.06
N GLU A 511 1.73 -4.78 -9.18
CA GLU A 511 1.22 -4.11 -10.38
C GLU A 511 -0.07 -3.32 -10.12
N ILE A 512 -0.95 -3.86 -9.28
CA ILE A 512 -2.20 -3.20 -8.90
C ILE A 512 -1.92 -2.11 -7.88
N LYS A 513 -1.02 -2.34 -6.92
CA LYS A 513 -0.62 -1.33 -5.92
C LYS A 513 0.02 -0.10 -6.55
N SER A 514 0.85 -0.27 -7.58
CA SER A 514 1.54 0.82 -8.28
C SER A 514 0.69 1.49 -9.34
N THR A 515 -0.56 1.02 -9.55
CA THR A 515 -1.42 1.55 -10.60
C THR A 515 -1.87 2.96 -10.30
N TRP A 516 -1.59 3.85 -11.25
CA TRP A 516 -2.17 5.18 -11.34
C TRP A 516 -3.14 5.26 -12.51
N TRP A 517 -4.32 5.82 -12.26
CA TRP A 517 -5.34 6.06 -13.28
C TRP A 517 -6.05 7.37 -12.97
N LEU A 518 -6.00 8.33 -13.90
CA LEU A 518 -6.62 9.66 -13.75
C LEU A 518 -6.26 10.39 -12.43
N GLY A 519 -4.99 10.31 -12.01
CA GLY A 519 -4.52 10.92 -10.76
C GLY A 519 -4.98 10.20 -9.48
N ILE A 520 -5.48 8.96 -9.61
CA ILE A 520 -5.89 8.09 -8.51
C ILE A 520 -4.92 6.90 -8.43
N ASN A 521 -4.34 6.70 -7.25
CA ASN A 521 -3.54 5.52 -6.94
C ASN A 521 -4.42 4.42 -6.32
N PHE A 522 -4.38 3.22 -6.89
CA PHE A 522 -5.26 2.11 -6.50
C PHE A 522 -5.00 1.54 -5.10
N ALA A 523 -3.78 1.70 -4.55
CA ALA A 523 -3.45 1.29 -3.20
C ALA A 523 -3.94 2.26 -2.11
N THR A 524 -4.29 3.50 -2.47
CA THR A 524 -4.67 4.52 -1.49
C THR A 524 -6.14 4.45 -1.10
N THR A 525 -6.44 4.83 0.14
CA THR A 525 -7.81 4.94 0.65
C THR A 525 -8.47 6.22 0.12
N SER A 526 -9.58 6.07 -0.61
CA SER A 526 -10.13 7.18 -1.37
C SER A 526 -10.62 8.34 -0.51
N TYR A 527 -11.29 8.07 0.62
CA TYR A 527 -11.84 9.14 1.45
C TYR A 527 -10.76 9.97 2.15
N THR A 528 -9.64 9.36 2.56
CA THR A 528 -8.53 10.09 3.19
C THR A 528 -7.92 11.05 2.20
N LYS A 529 -7.76 10.62 0.94
CA LYS A 529 -7.26 11.46 -0.16
C LYS A 529 -8.17 12.64 -0.48
N VAL A 530 -9.49 12.46 -0.41
CA VAL A 530 -10.44 13.58 -0.53
C VAL A 530 -10.22 14.61 0.58
N PHE A 531 -10.02 14.17 1.83
CA PHE A 531 -9.74 15.09 2.95
C PHE A 531 -8.36 15.79 2.84
N GLU A 532 -7.40 15.17 2.16
CA GLU A 532 -6.10 15.76 1.81
C GLU A 532 -6.17 16.75 0.63
N GLY A 533 -7.34 16.91 -0.01
CA GLY A 533 -7.56 17.84 -1.12
C GLY A 533 -7.50 17.23 -2.53
N ALA A 534 -7.33 15.90 -2.64
CA ALA A 534 -7.31 15.19 -3.92
C ALA A 534 -8.74 14.89 -4.41
N TRP A 535 -9.41 15.90 -4.96
CA TRP A 535 -10.82 15.84 -5.34
C TRP A 535 -11.17 14.82 -6.43
N GLN A 536 -10.21 14.40 -7.26
CA GLN A 536 -10.44 13.37 -8.28
C GLN A 536 -10.98 12.05 -7.71
N TYR A 537 -10.68 11.73 -6.44
CA TYR A 537 -11.19 10.55 -5.75
C TYR A 537 -12.70 10.59 -5.49
N ILE A 538 -13.33 11.77 -5.46
CA ILE A 538 -14.79 11.90 -5.27
C ILE A 538 -15.55 11.21 -6.40
N LEU A 539 -15.11 11.41 -7.66
CA LEU A 539 -15.79 10.82 -8.82
C LEU A 539 -15.85 9.29 -8.70
N LEU A 540 -14.74 8.67 -8.31
CA LEU A 540 -14.66 7.22 -8.10
C LEU A 540 -15.61 6.76 -6.99
N ILE A 541 -15.63 7.47 -5.86
CA ILE A 541 -16.54 7.16 -4.74
C ILE A 541 -18.00 7.26 -5.20
N ILE A 542 -18.38 8.32 -5.90
CA ILE A 542 -19.75 8.52 -6.39
C ILE A 542 -20.14 7.38 -7.33
N ILE A 543 -19.29 7.02 -8.29
CA ILE A 543 -19.57 5.94 -9.24
C ILE A 543 -19.72 4.60 -8.52
N ALA A 544 -18.80 4.27 -7.61
CA ALA A 544 -18.83 3.02 -6.86
C ALA A 544 -20.08 2.91 -5.99
N VAL A 545 -20.44 3.98 -5.27
CA VAL A 545 -21.64 4.04 -4.43
C VAL A 545 -22.92 4.02 -5.27
N ALA A 546 -22.97 4.76 -6.37
CA ALA A 546 -24.13 4.80 -7.26
C ALA A 546 -24.43 3.42 -7.85
N ILE A 547 -23.41 2.74 -8.37
CA ILE A 547 -23.56 1.39 -8.94
C ILE A 547 -23.91 0.38 -7.86
N GLN A 548 -23.29 0.46 -6.68
CA GLN A 548 -23.63 -0.38 -5.53
C GLN A 548 -25.11 -0.21 -5.13
N LEU A 549 -25.56 1.03 -4.91
CA LEU A 549 -26.94 1.32 -4.54
C LEU A 549 -27.92 0.90 -5.62
N LEU A 550 -27.60 1.15 -6.90
CA LEU A 550 -28.42 0.72 -8.02
C LEU A 550 -28.56 -0.81 -8.04
N SER A 551 -27.46 -1.55 -7.80
CA SER A 551 -27.47 -3.02 -7.73
C SER A 551 -28.37 -3.56 -6.61
N GLN A 552 -28.43 -2.87 -5.47
CA GLN A 552 -29.26 -3.24 -4.33
C GLN A 552 -30.73 -2.82 -4.50
N LEU A 553 -30.99 -1.71 -5.19
CA LEU A 553 -32.34 -1.18 -5.42
C LEU A 553 -33.05 -1.86 -6.60
N LEU A 554 -32.32 -2.30 -7.62
CA LEU A 554 -32.90 -2.85 -8.84
C LEU A 554 -33.87 -4.03 -8.59
N PRO A 555 -33.55 -5.05 -7.75
CA PRO A 555 -34.48 -6.14 -7.45
C PRO A 555 -35.84 -5.64 -6.95
N GLN A 556 -35.85 -4.62 -6.10
CA GLN A 556 -37.09 -4.02 -5.61
C GLN A 556 -37.82 -3.25 -6.72
N LEU A 557 -37.12 -2.43 -7.50
CA LEU A 557 -37.72 -1.60 -8.54
C LEU A 557 -38.52 -2.45 -9.55
N LEU A 558 -37.99 -3.62 -9.90
CA LEU A 558 -38.63 -4.57 -10.81
C LEU A 558 -39.93 -5.19 -10.25
N VAL A 559 -40.11 -5.19 -8.93
CA VAL A 559 -41.30 -5.74 -8.25
C VAL A 559 -42.26 -4.64 -7.78
N ARG A 560 -41.77 -3.42 -7.50
CA ARG A 560 -42.53 -2.28 -6.93
C ARG A 560 -43.85 -1.96 -7.64
N LYS A 561 -43.91 -2.01 -8.98
CA LYS A 561 -45.16 -1.76 -9.73
C LYS A 561 -46.27 -2.76 -9.38
N LYS A 562 -45.92 -4.01 -9.07
CA LYS A 562 -46.88 -5.03 -8.61
C LYS A 562 -47.25 -4.88 -7.13
N MET A 563 -46.36 -4.30 -6.32
CA MET A 563 -46.55 -4.09 -4.87
C MET A 563 -47.58 -3.01 -4.56
N LYS A 564 -47.50 -1.85 -5.23
CA LYS A 564 -48.34 -0.68 -4.90
C LYS A 564 -49.83 -0.87 -5.20
N LEU A 565 -50.17 -1.72 -6.17
CA LEU A 565 -51.54 -1.94 -6.64
C LEU A 565 -52.34 -2.95 -5.78
N ARG A 566 -51.71 -3.66 -4.84
CA ARG A 566 -52.31 -4.84 -4.18
C ARG A 566 -52.20 -4.87 -2.65
N ALA A 567 -51.70 -3.82 -1.99
CA ALA A 567 -51.37 -3.85 -0.56
C ALA A 567 -52.32 -2.99 0.32
N SER A 568 -52.85 -3.61 1.37
CA SER A 568 -53.66 -2.99 2.45
C SER A 568 -52.84 -2.06 3.35
N ILE A 569 -53.49 -1.20 4.16
CA ILE A 569 -52.82 -0.22 5.05
C ILE A 569 -51.87 -0.90 6.04
N ALA A 570 -52.30 -1.97 6.70
CA ALA A 570 -51.47 -2.73 7.64
C ALA A 570 -50.30 -3.47 6.94
N GLU A 571 -50.50 -3.91 5.70
CA GLU A 571 -49.45 -4.52 4.88
C GLU A 571 -48.39 -3.50 4.46
N ARG A 572 -48.80 -2.27 4.16
CA ARG A 572 -47.87 -1.16 3.85
C ARG A 572 -46.95 -0.84 5.02
N GLU A 573 -47.42 -0.94 6.26
CA GLU A 573 -46.58 -0.75 7.44
C GLU A 573 -45.59 -1.89 7.66
N ALA A 574 -46.00 -3.14 7.46
CA ALA A 574 -45.10 -4.29 7.49
C ALA A 574 -44.01 -4.18 6.39
N LEU A 575 -44.38 -3.74 5.19
CA LEU A 575 -43.42 -3.46 4.11
C LEU A 575 -42.44 -2.35 4.50
N LYS A 576 -42.90 -1.25 5.14
CA LYS A 576 -42.02 -0.18 5.64
C LYS A 576 -40.96 -0.71 6.63
N LYS A 577 -41.30 -1.68 7.47
CA LYS A 577 -40.35 -2.32 8.40
C LYS A 577 -39.24 -3.06 7.65
N SER A 578 -39.61 -3.86 6.65
CA SER A 578 -38.66 -4.55 5.76
C SER A 578 -37.77 -3.57 4.99
N GLU A 579 -38.35 -2.49 4.45
CA GLU A 579 -37.64 -1.42 3.75
C GLU A 579 -36.67 -0.66 4.66
N ARG A 580 -37.01 -0.46 5.95
CA ARG A 580 -36.10 0.17 6.93
C ARG A 580 -34.87 -0.68 7.18
N THR A 581 -35.03 -1.98 7.39
CA THR A 581 -33.90 -2.92 7.57
C THR A 581 -33.01 -2.94 6.33
N GLN A 582 -33.61 -2.99 5.15
CA GLN A 582 -32.83 -2.93 3.91
C GLN A 582 -32.09 -1.60 3.78
N ARG A 583 -32.74 -0.46 4.04
CA ARG A 583 -32.10 0.88 4.00
C ARG A 583 -30.92 0.98 4.97
N MET A 584 -31.03 0.42 6.17
CA MET A 584 -29.92 0.34 7.12
C MET A 584 -28.74 -0.44 6.55
N MET A 585 -29.01 -1.61 5.95
CA MET A 585 -27.98 -2.43 5.31
C MET A 585 -27.32 -1.71 4.12
N MET A 586 -28.08 -0.96 3.32
CA MET A 586 -27.54 -0.14 2.23
C MET A 586 -26.56 0.90 2.77
N ILE A 587 -26.90 1.60 3.87
CA ILE A 587 -26.01 2.59 4.51
C ILE A 587 -24.72 1.93 4.99
N VAL A 588 -24.81 0.78 5.67
CA VAL A 588 -23.63 0.05 6.15
C VAL A 588 -22.71 -0.35 4.98
N PHE A 589 -23.26 -0.92 3.91
CA PHE A 589 -22.44 -1.27 2.74
C PHE A 589 -21.88 -0.06 2.00
N THR A 590 -22.58 1.08 1.99
CA THR A 590 -22.05 2.34 1.45
C THR A 590 -20.84 2.80 2.26
N ILE A 591 -20.92 2.81 3.59
CA ILE A 591 -19.79 3.15 4.46
C ILE A 591 -18.61 2.21 4.18
N ILE A 592 -18.86 0.90 4.12
CA ILE A 592 -17.84 -0.11 3.78
C ILE A 592 -17.20 0.18 2.41
N THR A 593 -17.98 0.58 1.40
CA THR A 593 -17.47 0.90 0.07
C THR A 593 -16.51 2.11 0.11
N VAL A 594 -16.80 3.10 0.95
CA VAL A 594 -16.01 4.35 1.04
C VAL A 594 -14.68 4.16 1.78
N ILE A 595 -14.62 3.26 2.78
CA ILE A 595 -13.41 3.04 3.59
C ILE A 595 -12.33 2.21 2.89
N PHE A 596 -12.66 1.53 1.79
CA PHE A 596 -11.70 0.71 1.06
C PHE A 596 -10.81 1.53 0.12
N THR A 597 -9.72 0.91 -0.34
CA THR A 597 -8.80 1.49 -1.32
C THR A 597 -9.44 1.66 -2.69
N ALA A 598 -8.93 2.59 -3.50
CA ALA A 598 -9.47 2.87 -4.83
C ALA A 598 -9.55 1.63 -5.74
N GLY A 599 -8.53 0.75 -5.73
CA GLY A 599 -8.55 -0.48 -6.52
C GLY A 599 -9.68 -1.44 -6.11
N VAL A 600 -10.00 -1.49 -4.82
CA VAL A 600 -11.11 -2.31 -4.30
C VAL A 600 -12.46 -1.70 -4.68
N GLN A 601 -12.57 -0.37 -4.72
CA GLN A 601 -13.79 0.33 -5.21
C GLN A 601 -14.05 0.06 -6.70
N VAL A 602 -12.99 0.00 -7.51
CA VAL A 602 -13.08 -0.42 -8.93
C VAL A 602 -13.62 -1.84 -9.03
N TYR A 603 -13.04 -2.80 -8.29
CA TYR A 603 -13.56 -4.17 -8.22
C TYR A 603 -15.03 -4.22 -7.78
N TRP A 604 -15.38 -3.43 -6.77
CA TRP A 604 -16.73 -3.35 -6.24
C TRP A 604 -17.72 -2.83 -7.29
N THR A 605 -17.30 -1.86 -8.09
CA THR A 605 -18.07 -1.27 -9.19
C THR A 605 -18.42 -2.33 -10.24
N PHE A 606 -17.43 -3.07 -10.73
CA PHE A 606 -17.68 -4.11 -11.75
C PHE A 606 -18.45 -5.31 -11.18
N THR A 607 -18.25 -5.63 -9.92
CA THR A 607 -19.09 -6.60 -9.20
C THR A 607 -20.56 -6.16 -9.15
N GLY A 608 -20.82 -4.87 -8.91
CA GLY A 608 -22.16 -4.29 -8.93
C GLY A 608 -22.79 -4.33 -10.34
N LEU A 609 -22.02 -3.98 -11.38
CA LEU A 609 -22.46 -4.08 -12.78
C LEU A 609 -22.82 -5.51 -13.18
N TRP A 610 -22.00 -6.50 -12.78
CA TRP A 610 -22.34 -7.91 -12.98
C TRP A 610 -23.65 -8.27 -12.28
N SER A 611 -23.85 -7.82 -11.04
CA SER A 611 -25.05 -8.10 -10.25
C SER A 611 -26.31 -7.49 -10.88
N LEU A 612 -26.20 -6.29 -11.47
CA LEU A 612 -27.26 -5.66 -12.26
C LEU A 612 -27.63 -6.50 -13.47
N PHE A 613 -26.63 -6.90 -14.26
CA PHE A 613 -26.82 -7.78 -15.41
C PHE A 613 -27.50 -9.10 -15.02
N GLN A 614 -26.99 -9.78 -13.99
CA GLN A 614 -27.55 -11.04 -13.50
C GLN A 614 -28.99 -10.89 -13.02
N THR A 615 -29.31 -9.80 -12.32
CA THR A 615 -30.67 -9.50 -11.85
C THR A 615 -31.64 -9.32 -13.03
N LEU A 616 -31.24 -8.56 -14.05
CA LEU A 616 -32.04 -8.36 -15.26
C LEU A 616 -32.23 -9.66 -16.04
N LEU A 617 -31.17 -10.47 -16.15
CA LEU A 617 -31.22 -11.78 -16.81
C LEU A 617 -32.23 -12.70 -16.11
N ILE A 618 -32.14 -12.84 -14.78
CA ILE A 618 -33.08 -13.65 -14.00
C ILE A 618 -34.50 -13.12 -14.15
N HIS A 619 -34.70 -11.79 -14.09
CA HIS A 619 -36.02 -11.19 -14.27
C HIS A 619 -36.62 -11.51 -15.65
N ARG A 620 -35.81 -11.50 -16.72
CA ARG A 620 -36.25 -11.91 -18.06
C ARG A 620 -36.56 -13.40 -18.10
N LEU A 621 -35.69 -14.25 -17.57
CA LEU A 621 -35.88 -15.71 -17.56
C LEU A 621 -37.12 -16.14 -16.79
N LYS A 622 -37.49 -15.44 -15.70
CA LYS A 622 -38.72 -15.68 -14.95
C LYS A 622 -40.00 -15.60 -15.80
N LYS A 623 -39.96 -14.90 -16.94
CA LYS A 623 -41.11 -14.81 -17.87
C LYS A 623 -41.25 -16.04 -18.78
N THR A 624 -40.18 -16.81 -18.96
CA THR A 624 -40.15 -18.00 -19.82
C THR A 624 -40.94 -19.16 -19.22
N GLN A 625 -41.44 -20.05 -20.09
CA GLN A 625 -42.20 -21.21 -19.65
C GLN A 625 -41.32 -22.23 -18.91
N TRP A 626 -40.10 -22.47 -19.40
CA TRP A 626 -39.09 -23.30 -18.74
C TRP A 626 -38.89 -22.94 -17.26
N PHE A 627 -38.78 -21.65 -16.96
CA PHE A 627 -38.58 -21.20 -15.59
C PHE A 627 -39.80 -21.50 -14.71
N LYS A 628 -41.02 -21.27 -15.24
CA LYS A 628 -42.25 -21.59 -14.53
C LYS A 628 -42.36 -23.10 -14.28
N ASP A 629 -42.04 -23.94 -15.25
CA ASP A 629 -42.16 -25.39 -15.10
C ASP A 629 -41.14 -25.95 -14.09
N LYS A 630 -39.94 -25.35 -14.03
CA LYS A 630 -38.86 -25.78 -13.14
C LYS A 630 -39.01 -25.26 -11.70
N TYR A 631 -39.48 -24.03 -11.53
CA TYR A 631 -39.48 -23.35 -10.22
C TYR A 631 -40.88 -23.00 -9.69
N SER A 632 -41.95 -23.10 -10.49
CA SER A 632 -43.30 -22.64 -10.11
C SER A 632 -44.34 -23.75 -9.92
N LYS A 633 -43.97 -25.03 -10.02
CA LYS A 633 -44.85 -26.21 -10.18
C LYS A 633 -45.94 -26.44 -9.10
N LYS A 634 -46.22 -25.52 -8.17
CA LYS A 634 -47.38 -25.58 -7.25
C LYS A 634 -48.10 -24.26 -6.95
N SER A 635 -47.71 -23.10 -7.50
CA SER A 635 -48.33 -21.82 -7.07
C SER A 635 -48.75 -20.85 -8.18
N LEU A 636 -48.48 -21.14 -9.46
CA LEU A 636 -48.95 -20.31 -10.57
C LEU A 636 -50.18 -20.90 -11.30
N LEU A 637 -50.63 -22.09 -10.89
CA LEU A 637 -51.80 -22.78 -11.44
C LEU A 637 -53.10 -22.52 -10.69
N ASN A 638 -53.06 -21.86 -9.54
CA ASN A 638 -54.26 -21.32 -8.90
C ASN A 638 -54.29 -19.83 -9.20
N LYS A 639 -54.72 -19.50 -10.42
CA LYS A 639 -55.33 -18.20 -10.70
C LYS A 639 -56.72 -18.17 -10.11
#